data_AF-A0A9D8T1J6-F1
#
_entry.id   AF-A0A9D8T1J6-F1
#
_cell.length_a   1.000
_cell.length_b   1.000
_cell.length_c   1.000
_cell.angle_alpha   90.00
_cell.angle_beta   90.00
_cell.angle_gamma   90.00
#
_symmetry.space_group_name_H-M   'P 1'
#
loop_
_entity.id
_entity.type
_entity.pdbx_description
1 polymer ?
#
loop_
_entity_poly.entity_id
_entity_poly.type
_entity_poly.pdbx_seq_one_letter_code
_entity_poly.pdbx_strand_id
1 'polypeptide(L)'
;MMTEAVYLERMIPFCNYLKKQIRHAGNGLMYYGTGEAGHWAIQSNFNVAGALAVLATTKQEIPLDKQELLDLALSLFRYNLHSHVTGGGKASCGNPWGGSWISTLGLERMVQGQLAFEPYLTDQDKEAFRKMNLFEADWILKNYETVAAIDGNGGRNKPESNYWNGSFLFRTAMDYPDAPNREAYLDKATSLLLNSISIPADAESDTLFRGKPLRDWFVGANFTENYSLDHHSYMNVGYSVITLSHAAYLYFFCKARGWALPPEAMHHVQDLWNVVKNFIFPDGRLLRIGGDSRARYCYCQMYLLPILLMMQNLEKDTESAAFERGILDLLKQEQITTPDGSFFGTRLKEMSHQSRYYYTRLESDPIAVLGSGAMIRRSFDLPEITETPAPRIMDWHDDFHTADLIRTEKTVRSFVRRAAEGPVVLTLDPAFSDMAEWCANGHAQLQGHLLFTVAERGFHKSFPGGFINAGASGFHERGPWGEGEVPYRVAETRSACAALPDGKTTLVLEKVVSVKEHALISLRGIGWKIPNDLFNGNKRTYRGDNFAMTLEKMSGDGVIDTGSTWLNVDDKLTLVLGHGATSLKLHAPAKAMGEIRHGREMKSLYMNEICSFVEEDETIRRMPGDVLSDSSYAVIAGATAAESGAYKLERLTAPEDLRVVQYTANGRCWIYAANFGDSEQVWEDQTIPAGECILKEIC
;
A
#
# COMPACT_ATOMS: atom_id res chain seq x y z
N MET A 1 -19.25 17.46 -13.13
CA MET A 1 -19.58 17.62 -11.70
C MET A 1 -19.35 16.30 -10.98
N MET A 2 -18.82 16.33 -9.75
CA MET A 2 -18.74 15.14 -8.91
C MET A 2 -20.03 15.00 -8.09
N THR A 3 -20.84 14.00 -8.41
CA THR A 3 -22.16 13.80 -7.77
C THR A 3 -22.32 12.36 -7.31
N GLU A 4 -23.34 12.11 -6.49
CA GLU A 4 -23.78 10.76 -6.11
C GLU A 4 -23.89 9.83 -7.33
N ALA A 5 -24.43 10.31 -8.45
CA ALA A 5 -24.66 9.50 -9.65
C ALA A 5 -23.38 8.85 -10.21
N VAL A 6 -22.24 9.52 -10.10
CA VAL A 6 -20.93 8.97 -10.53
C VAL A 6 -20.58 7.70 -9.76
N TYR A 7 -20.88 7.69 -8.46
CA TYR A 7 -20.66 6.53 -7.60
C TYR A 7 -21.64 5.41 -7.96
N LEU A 8 -22.93 5.72 -8.06
CA LEU A 8 -23.97 4.74 -8.39
C LEU A 8 -23.71 4.03 -9.72
N GLU A 9 -23.23 4.76 -10.74
CA GLU A 9 -22.85 4.20 -12.06
C GLU A 9 -21.85 3.04 -11.94
N ARG A 10 -20.92 3.10 -10.97
CA ARG A 10 -19.90 2.07 -10.72
C ARG A 10 -20.40 0.96 -9.78
N MET A 11 -21.40 1.25 -8.96
CA MET A 11 -22.01 0.25 -8.06
C MET A 11 -23.01 -0.66 -8.81
N ILE A 12 -23.76 -0.12 -9.78
CA ILE A 12 -24.82 -0.86 -10.48
C ILE A 12 -24.33 -2.14 -11.17
N PRO A 13 -23.21 -2.16 -11.93
CA PRO A 13 -22.73 -3.38 -12.57
C PRO A 13 -22.40 -4.48 -11.55
N PHE A 14 -21.88 -4.11 -10.38
CA PHE A 14 -21.54 -5.05 -9.31
C PHE A 14 -22.74 -5.84 -8.79
N CYS A 15 -23.96 -5.29 -8.89
CA CYS A 15 -25.18 -6.01 -8.52
C CYS A 15 -25.42 -7.27 -9.38
N ASN A 16 -24.90 -7.33 -10.61
CA ASN A 16 -24.96 -8.54 -11.43
C ASN A 16 -23.99 -9.61 -10.92
N TYR A 17 -22.80 -9.21 -10.50
CA TYR A 17 -21.84 -10.10 -9.85
C TYR A 17 -22.39 -10.64 -8.53
N LEU A 18 -23.02 -9.78 -7.72
CA LEU A 18 -23.61 -10.14 -6.43
C LEU A 18 -24.58 -11.32 -6.53
N LYS A 19 -25.42 -11.39 -7.57
CA LYS A 19 -26.34 -12.53 -7.77
C LYS A 19 -25.66 -13.90 -7.70
N LYS A 20 -24.38 -13.99 -8.09
CA LYS A 20 -23.56 -15.22 -8.04
C LYS A 20 -22.86 -15.43 -6.70
N GLN A 21 -22.78 -14.40 -5.86
CA GLN A 21 -22.05 -14.39 -4.58
C GLN A 21 -22.95 -14.50 -3.35
N ILE A 22 -24.24 -14.19 -3.48
CA ILE A 22 -25.20 -14.32 -2.38
C ILE A 22 -25.58 -15.79 -2.17
N ARG A 23 -25.74 -16.18 -0.91
CA ARG A 23 -26.17 -17.52 -0.48
C ARG A 23 -27.27 -17.40 0.57
N HIS A 24 -28.18 -18.38 0.59
CA HIS A 24 -29.26 -18.45 1.57
C HIS A 24 -28.81 -19.20 2.82
N ALA A 25 -29.08 -18.65 4.00
CA ALA A 25 -28.83 -19.28 5.30
C ALA A 25 -30.10 -19.85 5.96
N GLY A 26 -31.25 -19.75 5.27
CA GLY A 26 -32.57 -20.12 5.82
C GLY A 26 -33.24 -18.97 6.56
N ASN A 27 -34.55 -19.09 6.85
CA ASN A 27 -35.36 -18.10 7.58
C ASN A 27 -35.27 -16.66 7.02
N GLY A 28 -35.13 -16.52 5.70
CA GLY A 28 -34.97 -15.21 5.04
C GLY A 28 -33.60 -14.57 5.22
N LEU A 29 -32.64 -15.22 5.89
CA LEU A 29 -31.28 -14.73 6.04
C LEU A 29 -30.43 -15.08 4.81
N MET A 30 -29.53 -14.17 4.45
CA MET A 30 -28.58 -14.36 3.35
C MET A 30 -27.18 -13.89 3.77
N TYR A 31 -26.15 -14.37 3.09
CA TYR A 31 -24.79 -13.89 3.26
C TYR A 31 -24.05 -13.74 1.94
N TYR A 32 -23.05 -12.85 1.93
CA TYR A 32 -22.12 -12.65 0.84
C TYR A 32 -20.85 -13.50 1.02
N GLY A 33 -20.34 -14.06 -0.08
CA GLY A 33 -19.07 -14.79 -0.09
C GLY A 33 -19.18 -16.14 0.64
N THR A 34 -18.27 -16.39 1.60
CA THR A 34 -18.26 -17.67 2.34
C THR A 34 -19.23 -17.68 3.53
N GLY A 35 -19.59 -16.51 4.07
CA GLY A 35 -20.47 -16.38 5.24
C GLY A 35 -19.88 -16.92 6.55
N GLU A 36 -18.58 -17.18 6.59
CA GLU A 36 -17.95 -17.82 7.76
C GLU A 36 -17.72 -16.82 8.89
N ALA A 37 -17.48 -17.31 10.11
CA ALA A 37 -17.20 -16.47 11.29
C ALA A 37 -15.82 -15.78 11.23
N GLY A 38 -15.02 -16.06 10.20
CA GLY A 38 -13.73 -15.41 9.99
C GLY A 38 -13.88 -13.92 9.74
N HIS A 39 -12.99 -13.12 10.34
CA HIS A 39 -13.10 -11.65 10.36
C HIS A 39 -13.40 -11.02 9.00
N TRP A 40 -12.67 -11.40 7.94
CA TRP A 40 -12.88 -10.80 6.62
C TRP A 40 -14.23 -11.17 5.99
N ALA A 41 -14.79 -12.36 6.24
CA ALA A 41 -16.08 -12.75 5.69
C ALA A 41 -17.22 -11.92 6.30
N ILE A 42 -17.20 -11.72 7.62
CA ILE A 42 -18.16 -10.86 8.32
C ILE A 42 -18.05 -9.41 7.87
N GLN A 43 -16.82 -8.90 7.76
CA GLN A 43 -16.57 -7.53 7.29
C GLN A 43 -17.08 -7.33 5.86
N SER A 44 -16.78 -8.26 4.94
CA SER A 44 -17.28 -8.20 3.57
C SER A 44 -18.81 -8.24 3.50
N ASN A 45 -19.45 -8.99 4.39
CA ASN A 45 -20.90 -9.02 4.49
C ASN A 45 -21.46 -7.66 4.96
N PHE A 46 -20.85 -7.00 5.96
CA PHE A 46 -21.22 -5.65 6.37
C PHE A 46 -20.99 -4.60 5.27
N ASN A 47 -19.85 -4.69 4.59
CA ASN A 47 -19.49 -3.84 3.45
C ASN A 47 -20.59 -3.85 2.38
N VAL A 48 -21.01 -5.04 1.96
CA VAL A 48 -22.05 -5.22 0.94
C VAL A 48 -23.43 -4.78 1.48
N ALA A 49 -23.78 -5.15 2.71
CA ALA A 49 -25.06 -4.74 3.33
C ALA A 49 -25.21 -3.21 3.37
N GLY A 50 -24.20 -2.50 3.87
CA GLY A 50 -24.22 -1.04 3.93
C GLY A 50 -24.30 -0.39 2.56
N ALA A 51 -23.53 -0.89 1.59
CA ALA A 51 -23.53 -0.33 0.24
C ALA A 51 -24.86 -0.55 -0.51
N LEU A 52 -25.49 -1.71 -0.34
CA LEU A 52 -26.80 -1.99 -0.92
C LEU A 52 -27.89 -1.11 -0.30
N ALA A 53 -27.82 -0.81 1.00
CA ALA A 53 -28.74 0.12 1.64
C ALA A 53 -28.63 1.53 1.06
N VAL A 54 -27.40 2.01 0.79
CA VAL A 54 -27.17 3.30 0.12
C VAL A 54 -27.79 3.33 -1.27
N LEU A 55 -27.61 2.25 -2.05
CA LEU A 55 -28.20 2.10 -3.39
C LEU A 55 -29.73 2.08 -3.33
N ALA A 56 -30.32 1.30 -2.41
CA ALA A 56 -31.76 1.15 -2.28
C ALA A 56 -32.47 2.45 -1.91
N THR A 57 -31.80 3.29 -1.12
CA THR A 57 -32.36 4.56 -0.60
C THR A 57 -32.01 5.78 -1.43
N THR A 58 -31.30 5.61 -2.56
CA THR A 58 -30.97 6.75 -3.43
C THR A 58 -32.24 7.39 -4.01
N LYS A 59 -32.22 8.71 -4.16
CA LYS A 59 -33.29 9.45 -4.86
C LYS A 59 -33.14 9.41 -6.38
N GLN A 60 -31.96 9.04 -6.87
CA GLN A 60 -31.71 8.88 -8.31
C GLN A 60 -32.53 7.72 -8.88
N GLU A 61 -32.92 7.82 -10.14
CA GLU A 61 -33.46 6.66 -10.86
C GLU A 61 -32.32 5.71 -11.22
N ILE A 62 -32.52 4.42 -10.93
CA ILE A 62 -31.54 3.35 -11.21
C ILE A 62 -32.26 2.18 -11.87
N PRO A 63 -31.59 1.40 -12.75
CA PRO A 63 -32.19 0.28 -13.47
C PRO A 63 -32.27 -1.00 -12.61
N LEU A 64 -32.58 -0.85 -11.32
CA LEU A 64 -32.65 -1.93 -10.33
C LEU A 64 -33.87 -1.71 -9.43
N ASP A 65 -34.47 -2.80 -8.94
CA ASP A 65 -35.56 -2.70 -7.97
C ASP A 65 -35.01 -2.29 -6.60
N LYS A 66 -35.41 -1.10 -6.14
CA LYS A 66 -34.96 -0.53 -4.86
C LYS A 66 -35.45 -1.33 -3.65
N GLN A 67 -36.64 -1.94 -3.74
CA GLN A 67 -37.17 -2.76 -2.65
C GLN A 67 -36.39 -4.08 -2.55
N GLU A 68 -36.10 -4.74 -3.67
CA GLU A 68 -35.27 -5.95 -3.66
C GLU A 68 -33.87 -5.68 -3.10
N LEU A 69 -33.27 -4.54 -3.44
CA LEU A 69 -31.97 -4.11 -2.89
C LEU A 69 -32.04 -3.88 -1.37
N LEU A 70 -33.09 -3.22 -0.88
CA LEU A 70 -33.29 -2.99 0.55
C LEU A 70 -33.50 -4.29 1.32
N ASP A 71 -34.33 -5.19 0.80
CA ASP A 71 -34.61 -6.48 1.40
C ASP A 71 -33.34 -7.34 1.49
N LEU A 72 -32.51 -7.33 0.43
CA LEU A 72 -31.22 -7.98 0.44
C LEU A 72 -30.27 -7.34 1.47
N ALA A 73 -30.16 -6.02 1.50
CA ALA A 73 -29.32 -5.30 2.46
C ALA A 73 -29.66 -5.67 3.92
N LEU A 74 -30.96 -5.64 4.25
CA LEU A 74 -31.45 -6.02 5.58
C LEU A 74 -31.22 -7.50 5.88
N SER A 75 -31.37 -8.39 4.89
CA SER A 75 -31.13 -9.83 5.05
C SER A 75 -29.65 -10.13 5.37
N LEU A 76 -28.73 -9.44 4.70
CA LEU A 76 -27.29 -9.53 4.97
C LEU A 76 -26.94 -8.97 6.36
N PHE A 77 -27.49 -7.81 6.71
CA PHE A 77 -27.26 -7.20 8.02
C PHE A 77 -27.79 -8.09 9.15
N ARG A 78 -29.00 -8.61 9.02
CA ARG A 78 -29.62 -9.54 9.97
C ARG A 78 -28.86 -10.85 10.10
N TYR A 79 -28.26 -11.34 9.02
CA TYR A 79 -27.38 -12.51 9.09
C TYR A 79 -26.19 -12.26 10.03
N ASN A 80 -25.54 -11.11 9.93
CA ASN A 80 -24.46 -10.74 10.84
C ASN A 80 -24.96 -10.60 12.28
N LEU A 81 -26.10 -9.96 12.53
CA LEU A 81 -26.70 -9.88 13.87
C LEU A 81 -27.01 -11.28 14.44
N HIS A 82 -27.59 -12.16 13.63
CA HIS A 82 -27.96 -13.51 14.03
C HIS A 82 -26.74 -14.37 14.35
N SER A 83 -25.70 -14.33 13.52
CA SER A 83 -24.49 -15.14 13.65
C SER A 83 -23.47 -14.58 14.65
N HIS A 84 -23.70 -13.38 15.20
CA HIS A 84 -22.89 -12.83 16.28
C HIS A 84 -23.11 -13.60 17.58
N VAL A 85 -22.13 -13.62 18.48
CA VAL A 85 -22.21 -14.28 19.80
C VAL A 85 -23.41 -13.82 20.65
N THR A 86 -23.96 -12.65 20.39
CA THR A 86 -25.17 -12.14 21.07
C THR A 86 -26.50 -12.54 20.40
N GLY A 87 -26.46 -13.02 19.15
CA GLY A 87 -27.62 -13.30 18.30
C GLY A 87 -28.18 -14.71 18.41
N GLY A 88 -27.44 -15.65 19.02
CA GLY A 88 -27.87 -17.03 19.27
C GLY A 88 -27.80 -17.96 18.05
N GLY A 89 -27.44 -17.43 16.88
CA GLY A 89 -27.20 -18.18 15.65
C GLY A 89 -25.73 -18.55 15.43
N LYS A 90 -25.45 -19.07 14.24
CA LYS A 90 -24.11 -19.48 13.80
C LYS A 90 -23.84 -18.97 12.39
N ALA A 91 -22.59 -18.65 12.11
CA ALA A 91 -22.13 -18.41 10.76
C ALA A 91 -22.12 -19.72 9.94
N SER A 92 -21.83 -19.66 8.64
CA SER A 92 -21.88 -20.83 7.74
C SER A 92 -20.93 -21.97 8.16
N CYS A 93 -19.83 -21.63 8.83
CA CYS A 93 -18.86 -22.57 9.40
C CYS A 93 -19.30 -23.23 10.73
N GLY A 94 -20.50 -22.92 11.24
CA GLY A 94 -21.03 -23.51 12.48
C GLY A 94 -20.56 -22.85 13.78
N ASN A 95 -19.78 -21.77 13.70
CA ASN A 95 -19.31 -20.97 14.83
C ASN A 95 -19.96 -19.57 14.83
N PRO A 96 -20.17 -18.95 16.00
CA PRO A 96 -20.53 -17.54 16.06
C PRO A 96 -19.30 -16.65 15.81
N TRP A 97 -19.53 -15.38 15.47
CA TRP A 97 -18.47 -14.36 15.36
C TRP A 97 -18.62 -13.29 16.47
N GLY A 98 -17.56 -12.53 16.72
CA GLY A 98 -17.56 -11.38 17.63
C GLY A 98 -16.53 -11.51 18.75
N GLY A 99 -16.23 -10.40 19.42
CA GLY A 99 -15.30 -10.37 20.56
C GLY A 99 -13.84 -10.55 20.16
N SER A 100 -13.35 -9.67 19.28
CA SER A 100 -11.95 -9.63 18.87
C SER A 100 -11.51 -8.20 18.52
N TRP A 101 -10.20 -7.98 18.45
CA TRP A 101 -9.61 -6.67 18.14
C TRP A 101 -10.02 -6.08 16.77
N ILE A 102 -10.54 -6.92 15.87
CA ILE A 102 -10.90 -6.56 14.49
C ILE A 102 -12.40 -6.79 14.19
N SER A 103 -13.19 -7.26 15.16
CA SER A 103 -14.63 -7.55 14.94
C SER A 103 -15.42 -6.33 14.50
N THR A 104 -15.07 -5.14 15.02
CA THR A 104 -15.77 -3.88 14.76
C THR A 104 -15.40 -3.21 13.44
N LEU A 105 -14.35 -3.68 12.75
CA LEU A 105 -13.84 -3.03 11.53
C LEU A 105 -14.91 -2.93 10.43
N GLY A 106 -15.73 -3.96 10.25
CA GLY A 106 -16.81 -3.97 9.26
C GLY A 106 -17.94 -2.99 9.61
N LEU A 107 -18.20 -2.81 10.91
CA LEU A 107 -19.20 -1.86 11.42
C LEU A 107 -18.76 -0.41 11.16
N GLU A 108 -17.48 -0.11 11.41
CA GLU A 108 -16.90 1.21 11.11
C GLU A 108 -16.94 1.54 9.61
N ARG A 109 -16.68 0.55 8.75
CA ARG A 109 -16.66 0.74 7.29
C ARG A 109 -18.04 0.91 6.68
N MET A 110 -19.05 0.24 7.23
CA MET A 110 -20.42 0.36 6.75
C MET A 110 -21.16 1.57 7.32
N VAL A 111 -20.54 2.40 8.17
CA VAL A 111 -21.25 3.36 9.03
C VAL A 111 -22.13 4.35 8.24
N GLN A 112 -21.75 4.70 7.02
CA GLN A 112 -22.59 5.55 6.15
C GLN A 112 -23.79 4.77 5.58
N GLY A 113 -23.65 3.47 5.34
CA GLY A 113 -24.76 2.58 4.99
C GLY A 113 -25.69 2.31 6.17
N GLN A 114 -25.19 2.30 7.40
CA GLN A 114 -26.02 2.23 8.61
C GLN A 114 -27.06 3.35 8.62
N LEU A 115 -26.65 4.60 8.34
CA LEU A 115 -27.57 5.75 8.26
C LEU A 115 -28.67 5.56 7.19
N ALA A 116 -28.39 4.79 6.13
CA ALA A 116 -29.34 4.54 5.06
C ALA A 116 -30.41 3.49 5.46
N PHE A 117 -30.02 2.38 6.08
CA PHE A 117 -30.98 1.33 6.46
C PHE A 117 -31.63 1.54 7.83
N GLU A 118 -31.09 2.38 8.70
CA GLU A 118 -31.60 2.63 10.06
C GLU A 118 -33.11 2.92 10.14
N PRO A 119 -33.71 3.74 9.24
CA PRO A 119 -35.16 3.98 9.24
C PRO A 119 -36.01 2.74 8.98
N TYR A 120 -35.43 1.68 8.43
CA TYR A 120 -36.12 0.44 8.04
C TYR A 120 -35.88 -0.72 9.02
N LEU A 121 -35.09 -0.48 10.07
CA LEU A 121 -34.87 -1.45 11.13
C LEU A 121 -36.14 -1.63 11.97
N THR A 122 -36.53 -2.88 12.18
CA THR A 122 -37.57 -3.24 13.14
C THR A 122 -37.07 -3.03 14.57
N ASP A 123 -37.97 -3.02 15.55
CA ASP A 123 -37.56 -2.91 16.96
C ASP A 123 -36.69 -4.10 17.41
N GLN A 124 -36.94 -5.29 16.83
CA GLN A 124 -36.09 -6.46 17.04
C GLN A 124 -34.68 -6.26 16.46
N ASP A 125 -34.57 -5.66 15.26
CA ASP A 125 -33.27 -5.35 14.65
C ASP A 125 -32.50 -4.33 15.50
N LYS A 126 -33.18 -3.27 15.96
CA LYS A 126 -32.58 -2.23 16.80
C LYS A 126 -32.07 -2.79 18.12
N GLU A 127 -32.85 -3.63 18.78
CA GLU A 127 -32.44 -4.28 20.03
C GLU A 127 -31.27 -5.24 19.82
N ALA A 128 -31.31 -6.07 18.76
CA ALA A 128 -30.21 -6.97 18.43
C ALA A 128 -28.92 -6.20 18.10
N PHE A 129 -29.04 -5.10 17.35
CA PHE A 129 -27.91 -4.25 16.99
C PHE A 129 -27.32 -3.53 18.21
N ARG A 130 -28.17 -2.99 19.09
CA ARG A 130 -27.75 -2.43 20.38
C ARG A 130 -27.01 -3.46 21.23
N LYS A 131 -27.55 -4.67 21.37
CA LYS A 131 -26.92 -5.76 22.14
C LYS A 131 -25.55 -6.13 21.57
N MET A 132 -25.41 -6.22 20.25
CA MET A 132 -24.13 -6.47 19.60
C MET A 132 -23.13 -5.33 19.85
N ASN A 133 -23.55 -4.06 19.67
CA ASN A 133 -22.67 -2.91 19.85
C ASN A 133 -22.16 -2.79 21.28
N LEU A 134 -23.05 -2.96 22.27
CA LEU A 134 -22.66 -2.94 23.69
C LEU A 134 -21.73 -4.10 24.04
N PHE A 135 -21.94 -5.29 23.47
CA PHE A 135 -21.04 -6.42 23.68
C PHE A 135 -19.63 -6.16 23.13
N GLU A 136 -19.51 -5.67 21.90
CA GLU A 136 -18.21 -5.38 21.29
C GLU A 136 -17.51 -4.23 22.02
N ALA A 137 -18.24 -3.19 22.44
CA ALA A 137 -17.67 -2.10 23.23
C ALA A 137 -17.18 -2.57 24.60
N ASP A 138 -17.94 -3.42 25.29
CA ASP A 138 -17.50 -4.06 26.52
C ASP A 138 -16.28 -4.94 26.31
N TRP A 139 -16.23 -5.69 25.20
CA TRP A 139 -15.10 -6.53 24.88
C TRP A 139 -13.83 -5.70 24.66
N ILE A 140 -13.90 -4.62 23.87
CA ILE A 140 -12.78 -3.70 23.64
C ILE A 140 -12.34 -3.08 24.96
N LEU A 141 -13.29 -2.57 25.76
CA LEU A 141 -12.98 -1.94 27.05
C LEU A 141 -12.21 -2.88 27.99
N LYS A 142 -12.57 -4.17 28.02
CA LYS A 142 -12.01 -5.15 28.97
C LYS A 142 -10.78 -5.89 28.44
N ASN A 143 -10.68 -6.11 27.13
CA ASN A 143 -9.71 -7.05 26.55
C ASN A 143 -8.75 -6.42 25.53
N TYR A 144 -9.01 -5.20 25.03
CA TYR A 144 -8.13 -4.54 24.06
C TYR A 144 -7.21 -3.52 24.73
N GLU A 145 -5.92 -3.82 24.77
CA GLU A 145 -4.89 -2.92 25.29
C GLU A 145 -4.63 -1.78 24.29
N THR A 146 -4.50 -0.54 24.79
CA THR A 146 -4.00 0.56 23.96
C THR A 146 -2.49 0.38 23.84
N VAL A 147 -2.00 0.10 22.63
CA VAL A 147 -0.57 -0.11 22.37
C VAL A 147 -0.11 0.77 21.21
N ALA A 148 1.11 1.26 21.31
CA ALA A 148 1.78 1.97 20.24
C ALA A 148 3.29 1.71 20.35
N ALA A 149 3.94 1.53 19.21
CA ALA A 149 5.39 1.39 19.10
C ALA A 149 5.81 1.72 17.67
N ILE A 150 6.98 2.36 17.51
CA ILE A 150 7.48 2.71 16.19
C ILE A 150 7.78 1.42 15.41
N ASP A 151 8.52 0.48 16.01
CA ASP A 151 8.87 -0.79 15.35
C ASP A 151 7.66 -1.74 15.24
N GLY A 152 7.23 -1.99 14.00
CA GLY A 152 6.15 -2.91 13.67
C GLY A 152 6.49 -4.38 13.84
N ASN A 153 7.76 -4.75 13.98
CA ASN A 153 8.18 -6.14 14.17
C ASN A 153 7.65 -6.76 15.48
N GLY A 154 7.51 -5.95 16.53
CA GLY A 154 6.93 -6.39 17.80
C GLY A 154 5.42 -6.58 17.77
N GLY A 155 4.75 -6.26 16.65
CA GLY A 155 3.29 -6.30 16.53
C GLY A 155 2.56 -5.27 17.41
N ARG A 156 3.28 -4.29 17.96
CA ARG A 156 2.75 -3.23 18.84
C ARG A 156 2.47 -1.90 18.09
N ASN A 157 2.95 -1.76 16.86
CA ASN A 157 2.51 -0.69 15.95
C ASN A 157 1.06 -0.95 15.51
N LYS A 158 0.12 -0.14 16.01
CA LYS A 158 -1.34 -0.36 15.87
C LYS A 158 -2.13 0.93 15.55
N PRO A 159 -1.67 1.81 14.64
CA PRO A 159 -2.33 3.09 14.42
C PRO A 159 -3.78 2.92 13.96
N GLU A 160 -4.00 2.07 12.95
CA GLU A 160 -5.31 1.85 12.37
C GLU A 160 -6.25 1.13 13.34
N SER A 161 -5.69 0.17 14.09
CA SER A 161 -6.43 -0.65 15.04
C SER A 161 -6.87 0.14 16.27
N ASN A 162 -6.03 1.07 16.72
CA ASN A 162 -6.42 2.02 17.74
C ASN A 162 -7.52 2.93 17.23
N TYR A 163 -7.40 3.43 15.98
CA TYR A 163 -8.37 4.38 15.44
C TYR A 163 -9.77 3.79 15.34
N TRP A 164 -9.95 2.65 14.67
CA TRP A 164 -11.30 2.10 14.47
C TRP A 164 -11.95 1.65 15.77
N ASN A 165 -11.17 1.13 16.73
CA ASN A 165 -11.70 0.74 18.03
C ASN A 165 -12.07 1.97 18.88
N GLY A 166 -11.27 3.04 18.81
CA GLY A 166 -11.58 4.33 19.43
C GLY A 166 -12.85 4.96 18.86
N SER A 167 -12.96 5.01 17.53
CA SER A 167 -14.17 5.48 16.83
C SER A 167 -15.39 4.68 17.23
N PHE A 168 -15.29 3.35 17.29
CA PHE A 168 -16.38 2.47 17.67
C PHE A 168 -16.88 2.71 19.11
N LEU A 169 -15.95 2.83 20.07
CA LEU A 169 -16.29 3.12 21.46
C LEU A 169 -16.95 4.48 21.61
N PHE A 170 -16.42 5.51 20.95
CA PHE A 170 -17.03 6.84 20.95
C PHE A 170 -18.45 6.79 20.39
N ARG A 171 -18.65 6.21 19.20
CA ARG A 171 -20.00 6.12 18.59
C ARG A 171 -20.96 5.35 19.48
N THR A 172 -20.54 4.22 20.05
CA THR A 172 -21.38 3.41 20.95
C THR A 172 -21.80 4.22 22.19
N ALA A 173 -20.89 4.99 22.78
CA ALA A 173 -21.19 5.86 23.94
C ALA A 173 -22.16 7.01 23.60
N MET A 174 -22.16 7.46 22.34
CA MET A 174 -23.03 8.52 21.84
C MET A 174 -24.40 7.99 21.41
N ASP A 175 -24.46 6.83 20.75
CA ASP A 175 -25.70 6.16 20.34
C ASP A 175 -26.51 5.65 21.54
N TYR A 176 -25.83 5.24 22.62
CA TYR A 176 -26.46 4.67 23.82
C TYR A 176 -26.08 5.45 25.08
N PRO A 177 -26.68 6.63 25.30
CA PRO A 177 -26.36 7.48 26.45
C PRO A 177 -26.67 6.84 27.81
N ASP A 178 -27.53 5.82 27.82
CA ASP A 178 -27.93 5.03 28.99
C ASP A 178 -27.04 3.80 29.23
N ALA A 179 -26.00 3.57 28.41
CA ALA A 179 -25.08 2.46 28.61
C ALA A 179 -24.34 2.56 29.95
N PRO A 180 -24.29 1.50 30.79
CA PRO A 180 -23.66 1.55 32.10
C PRO A 180 -22.18 1.98 32.09
N ASN A 181 -21.45 1.59 31.04
CA ASN A 181 -20.02 1.85 30.88
C ASN A 181 -19.72 3.07 29.98
N ARG A 182 -20.70 3.95 29.73
CA ARG A 182 -20.58 5.07 28.78
C ARG A 182 -19.31 5.91 28.98
N GLU A 183 -19.06 6.39 30.20
CA GLU A 183 -17.86 7.23 30.45
C GLU A 183 -16.56 6.44 30.33
N ALA A 184 -16.56 5.15 30.69
CA ALA A 184 -15.40 4.29 30.49
C ALA A 184 -15.12 4.04 29.00
N TYR A 185 -16.17 3.93 28.17
CA TYR A 185 -16.02 3.89 26.71
C TYR A 185 -15.41 5.17 26.17
N LEU A 186 -15.87 6.34 26.63
CA LEU A 186 -15.30 7.63 26.20
C LEU A 186 -13.83 7.77 26.62
N ASP A 187 -13.48 7.45 27.88
CA ASP A 187 -12.09 7.51 28.34
C ASP A 187 -11.16 6.56 27.58
N LYS A 188 -11.63 5.34 27.27
CA LYS A 188 -10.87 4.39 26.46
C LYS A 188 -10.79 4.81 24.99
N ALA A 189 -11.87 5.40 24.44
CA ALA A 189 -11.86 5.98 23.10
C ALA A 189 -10.81 7.08 22.97
N THR A 190 -10.73 7.99 23.94
CA THR A 190 -9.70 9.05 23.99
C THR A 190 -8.29 8.46 24.02
N SER A 191 -8.03 7.47 24.87
CA SER A 191 -6.74 6.77 24.92
C SER A 191 -6.37 6.17 23.56
N LEU A 192 -7.30 5.50 22.89
CA LEU A 192 -7.06 4.87 21.59
C LEU A 192 -6.84 5.91 20.48
N LEU A 193 -7.70 6.93 20.38
CA LEU A 193 -7.62 7.95 19.33
C LEU A 193 -6.32 8.77 19.42
N LEU A 194 -5.94 9.21 20.62
CA LEU A 194 -4.68 9.95 20.83
C LEU A 194 -3.43 9.13 20.48
N ASN A 195 -3.47 7.81 20.70
CA ASN A 195 -2.38 6.90 20.36
C ASN A 195 -2.54 6.26 18.97
N SER A 196 -3.41 6.79 18.11
CA SER A 196 -3.54 6.31 16.73
C SER A 196 -2.50 6.94 15.82
N ILE A 197 -2.37 8.27 15.84
CA ILE A 197 -1.38 9.03 15.06
C ILE A 197 -0.35 9.68 16.02
N SER A 198 0.09 8.94 17.04
CA SER A 198 1.04 9.46 18.03
C SER A 198 2.47 9.50 17.51
N ILE A 199 3.20 10.55 17.87
CA ILE A 199 4.62 10.81 17.52
C ILE A 199 5.48 10.93 18.80
N PRO A 200 6.82 10.82 18.74
CA PRO A 200 7.64 10.85 19.95
C PRO A 200 7.49 12.15 20.77
N ALA A 201 7.32 13.30 20.10
CA ALA A 201 7.08 14.58 20.75
C ALA A 201 5.82 14.63 21.64
N ASP A 202 4.84 13.75 21.43
CA ASP A 202 3.63 13.69 22.27
C ASP A 202 3.92 13.32 23.73
N ALA A 203 5.06 12.66 23.99
CA ALA A 203 5.51 12.28 25.32
C ALA A 203 5.71 13.48 26.27
N GLU A 204 5.90 14.68 25.73
CA GLU A 204 6.17 15.91 26.49
C GLU A 204 5.05 16.96 26.33
N SER A 205 3.92 16.60 25.70
CA SER A 205 2.87 17.55 25.36
C SER A 205 1.91 17.83 26.52
N ASP A 206 1.71 19.11 26.82
CA ASP A 206 0.79 19.63 27.85
C ASP A 206 -0.62 19.93 27.34
N THR A 207 -0.90 19.63 26.07
CA THR A 207 -2.23 19.82 25.49
C THR A 207 -3.26 18.96 26.23
N LEU A 208 -4.32 19.57 26.74
CA LEU A 208 -5.31 18.89 27.57
C LEU A 208 -6.38 18.19 26.73
N PHE A 209 -6.58 16.89 26.98
CA PHE A 209 -7.69 16.09 26.48
C PHE A 209 -8.46 15.50 27.65
N ARG A 210 -9.77 15.80 27.73
CA ARG A 210 -10.64 15.43 28.87
C ARG A 210 -10.02 15.76 30.24
N GLY A 211 -9.37 16.93 30.33
CA GLY A 211 -8.76 17.44 31.55
C GLY A 211 -7.41 16.83 31.94
N LYS A 212 -6.83 15.95 31.11
CA LYS A 212 -5.51 15.31 31.32
C LYS A 212 -4.56 15.73 30.20
N PRO A 213 -3.28 16.06 30.48
CA PRO A 213 -2.32 16.42 29.45
C PRO A 213 -2.01 15.22 28.53
N LEU A 214 -1.66 15.47 27.28
CA LEU A 214 -1.40 14.43 26.28
C LEU A 214 -0.31 13.44 26.73
N ARG A 215 0.75 13.93 27.39
CA ARG A 215 1.78 13.07 27.98
C ARG A 215 1.26 11.99 28.93
N ASP A 216 0.15 12.23 29.62
CA ASP A 216 -0.46 11.25 30.53
C ASP A 216 -1.31 10.20 29.77
N TRP A 217 -1.67 10.49 28.52
CA TRP A 217 -2.35 9.55 27.62
C TRP A 217 -1.39 8.76 26.75
N PHE A 218 -0.18 9.26 26.52
CA PHE A 218 0.79 8.71 25.60
C PHE A 218 1.34 7.36 26.07
N VAL A 219 1.15 6.31 25.26
CA VAL A 219 1.69 4.96 25.54
C VAL A 219 2.84 4.57 24.62
N GLY A 220 3.18 5.43 23.65
CA GLY A 220 4.20 5.21 22.64
C GLY A 220 3.83 5.88 21.32
N ALA A 221 4.82 6.03 20.44
CA ALA A 221 4.62 6.58 19.11
C ALA A 221 4.32 5.46 18.10
N ASN A 222 3.27 5.62 17.28
CA ASN A 222 3.03 4.75 16.12
C ASN A 222 3.70 5.29 14.85
N PHE A 223 3.97 6.59 14.81
CA PHE A 223 4.64 7.26 13.71
C PHE A 223 5.97 7.84 14.19
N THR A 224 6.91 8.02 13.27
CA THR A 224 8.12 8.82 13.54
C THR A 224 7.77 10.31 13.59
N GLU A 225 8.71 11.17 14.00
CA GLU A 225 8.54 12.63 13.93
C GLU A 225 8.21 13.13 12.51
N ASN A 226 8.72 12.46 11.47
CA ASN A 226 8.45 12.80 10.06
C ASN A 226 7.22 12.08 9.47
N TYR A 227 6.35 11.53 10.31
CA TYR A 227 5.13 10.80 9.93
C TYR A 227 5.35 9.59 9.01
N SER A 228 6.53 8.97 9.05
CA SER A 228 6.74 7.63 8.51
C SER A 228 6.09 6.59 9.44
N LEU A 229 5.71 5.44 8.89
CA LEU A 229 5.00 4.37 9.59
C LEU A 229 5.64 3.01 9.33
N ASP A 230 6.19 2.35 10.35
CA ASP A 230 6.65 0.96 10.24
C ASP A 230 5.52 0.01 10.63
N HIS A 231 4.71 -0.38 9.65
CA HIS A 231 3.61 -1.31 9.87
C HIS A 231 3.80 -2.59 9.05
N HIS A 232 3.73 -3.74 9.71
CA HIS A 232 4.20 -5.04 9.19
C HIS A 232 5.71 -5.07 8.86
N SER A 233 6.50 -4.31 9.63
CA SER A 233 7.97 -4.24 9.55
C SER A 233 8.52 -3.64 8.25
N TYR A 234 7.82 -2.64 7.70
CA TYR A 234 8.31 -1.81 6.59
C TYR A 234 7.64 -0.44 6.57
N MET A 235 8.25 0.52 5.84
CA MET A 235 7.69 1.85 5.59
C MET A 235 6.37 1.75 4.80
N ASN A 236 5.25 2.00 5.47
CA ASN A 236 3.93 1.60 4.99
C ASN A 236 2.97 2.78 4.79
N VAL A 237 3.05 3.40 3.62
CA VAL A 237 2.09 4.45 3.18
C VAL A 237 0.64 3.94 3.21
N GLY A 238 0.43 2.67 2.84
CA GLY A 238 -0.91 2.09 2.74
C GLY A 238 -1.66 2.08 4.07
N TYR A 239 -0.98 1.86 5.19
CA TYR A 239 -1.60 1.86 6.51
C TYR A 239 -1.75 3.24 7.14
N SER A 240 -0.95 4.22 6.72
CA SER A 240 -1.26 5.63 6.98
C SER A 240 -2.62 6.01 6.36
N VAL A 241 -2.89 5.54 5.15
CA VAL A 241 -4.19 5.70 4.48
C VAL A 241 -5.31 4.97 5.23
N ILE A 242 -5.12 3.72 5.67
CA ILE A 242 -6.16 3.04 6.45
C ILE A 242 -6.48 3.82 7.73
N THR A 243 -5.47 4.31 8.45
CA THR A 243 -5.64 5.11 9.68
C THR A 243 -6.48 6.37 9.41
N LEU A 244 -6.10 7.17 8.42
CA LEU A 244 -6.85 8.37 8.02
C LEU A 244 -8.26 8.07 7.51
N SER A 245 -8.49 6.93 6.86
CA SER A 245 -9.83 6.56 6.40
C SER A 245 -10.83 6.39 7.55
N HIS A 246 -10.36 5.94 8.72
CA HIS A 246 -11.19 5.83 9.93
C HIS A 246 -11.48 7.19 10.57
N ALA A 247 -10.57 8.16 10.45
CA ALA A 247 -10.87 9.56 10.75
C ALA A 247 -12.04 10.07 9.89
N ALA A 248 -12.01 9.79 8.58
CA ALA A 248 -13.06 10.20 7.65
C ALA A 248 -14.42 9.56 7.96
N TYR A 249 -14.46 8.28 8.30
CA TYR A 249 -15.71 7.62 8.68
C TYR A 249 -16.33 8.24 9.93
N LEU A 250 -15.54 8.47 10.98
CA LEU A 250 -16.01 9.10 12.21
C LEU A 250 -16.44 10.55 11.96
N TYR A 251 -15.67 11.30 11.18
CA TYR A 251 -15.95 12.69 10.80
C TYR A 251 -17.35 12.83 10.19
N PHE A 252 -17.61 12.08 9.11
CA PHE A 252 -18.88 12.18 8.41
C PHE A 252 -20.04 11.60 9.21
N PHE A 253 -19.80 10.58 10.03
CA PHE A 253 -20.85 10.04 10.91
C PHE A 253 -21.28 11.07 11.96
N CYS A 254 -20.33 11.71 12.65
CA CYS A 254 -20.64 12.79 13.61
C CYS A 254 -21.37 13.94 12.93
N LYS A 255 -20.90 14.34 11.74
CA LYS A 255 -21.53 15.41 10.95
C LYS A 255 -22.97 15.06 10.57
N ALA A 256 -23.23 13.83 10.13
CA ALA A 256 -24.58 13.38 9.78
C ALA A 256 -25.53 13.32 10.99
N ARG A 257 -25.01 13.00 12.19
CA ARG A 257 -25.76 12.99 13.45
C ARG A 257 -25.86 14.36 14.12
N GLY A 258 -25.15 15.38 13.63
CA GLY A 258 -25.05 16.69 14.28
C GLY A 258 -24.27 16.67 15.61
N TRP A 259 -23.41 15.67 15.80
CA TRP A 259 -22.57 15.56 16.98
C TRP A 259 -21.29 16.37 16.84
N ALA A 260 -20.81 16.92 17.96
CA ALA A 260 -19.47 17.48 18.02
C ALA A 260 -18.44 16.36 17.82
N LEU A 261 -17.51 16.56 16.90
CA LEU A 261 -16.37 15.68 16.75
C LEU A 261 -15.43 15.85 17.95
N PRO A 262 -15.02 14.77 18.63
CA PRO A 262 -14.11 14.90 19.77
C PRO A 262 -12.73 15.33 19.27
N PRO A 263 -12.02 16.24 19.97
CA PRO A 263 -10.75 16.79 19.50
C PRO A 263 -9.67 15.71 19.33
N GLU A 264 -9.68 14.66 20.14
CA GLU A 264 -8.77 13.51 19.99
C GLU A 264 -8.93 12.79 18.64
N ALA A 265 -10.09 12.87 17.99
CA ALA A 265 -10.31 12.29 16.67
C ALA A 265 -9.71 13.12 15.53
N MET A 266 -9.07 14.25 15.82
CA MET A 266 -8.33 15.05 14.84
C MET A 266 -6.85 15.22 15.21
N HIS A 267 -6.40 14.64 16.33
CA HIS A 267 -5.00 14.69 16.75
C HIS A 267 -4.10 14.15 15.63
N HIS A 268 -3.19 15.00 15.14
CA HIS A 268 -2.28 14.75 14.01
C HIS A 268 -2.89 14.32 12.66
N VAL A 269 -4.22 14.37 12.49
CA VAL A 269 -4.87 13.98 11.22
C VAL A 269 -4.42 14.86 10.05
N GLN A 270 -4.35 16.17 10.27
CA GLN A 270 -3.93 17.12 9.23
C GLN A 270 -2.42 17.02 8.95
N ASP A 271 -1.60 16.83 9.99
CA ASP A 271 -0.15 16.67 9.84
C ASP A 271 0.19 15.42 9.03
N LEU A 272 -0.42 14.28 9.37
CA LEU A 272 -0.25 13.04 8.61
C LEU A 272 -0.77 13.19 7.18
N TRP A 273 -1.91 13.88 6.96
CA TRP A 273 -2.41 14.14 5.62
C TRP A 273 -1.44 14.96 4.78
N ASN A 274 -0.84 16.01 5.34
CA ASN A 274 0.13 16.86 4.65
C ASN A 274 1.33 16.06 4.13
N VAL A 275 1.71 14.98 4.83
CA VAL A 275 2.74 14.04 4.37
C VAL A 275 2.16 13.05 3.36
N VAL A 276 1.06 12.34 3.69
CA VAL A 276 0.43 11.30 2.86
C VAL A 276 0.01 11.81 1.48
N LYS A 277 -0.46 13.07 1.38
CA LYS A 277 -0.88 13.67 0.10
C LYS A 277 0.24 13.69 -0.95
N ASN A 278 1.51 13.73 -0.51
CA ASN A 278 2.68 13.66 -1.39
C ASN A 278 3.00 12.25 -1.90
N PHE A 279 2.29 11.24 -1.40
CA PHE A 279 2.37 9.85 -1.87
C PHE A 279 1.18 9.49 -2.77
N ILE A 280 0.63 10.47 -3.50
CA ILE A 280 -0.47 10.27 -4.44
C ILE A 280 -0.04 10.77 -5.83
N PHE A 281 -0.11 9.91 -6.84
CA PHE A 281 0.10 10.28 -8.24
C PHE A 281 -1.05 11.19 -8.74
N PRO A 282 -0.85 11.99 -9.81
CA PRO A 282 -1.88 12.86 -10.35
C PRO A 282 -3.20 12.16 -10.72
N ASP A 283 -3.13 10.88 -11.10
CA ASP A 283 -4.30 10.05 -11.41
C ASP A 283 -4.99 9.44 -10.16
N GLY A 284 -4.50 9.74 -8.96
CA GLY A 284 -5.05 9.26 -7.69
C GLY A 284 -4.47 7.93 -7.20
N ARG A 285 -3.52 7.30 -7.91
CA ARG A 285 -2.84 6.09 -7.39
C ARG A 285 -1.91 6.42 -6.23
N LEU A 286 -1.80 5.48 -5.28
CA LEU A 286 -0.83 5.56 -4.20
C LEU A 286 0.59 5.28 -4.72
N LEU A 287 1.51 6.19 -4.40
CA LEU A 287 2.95 6.03 -4.51
C LEU A 287 3.47 5.34 -3.23
N ARG A 288 3.75 4.05 -3.32
CA ARG A 288 4.13 3.22 -2.15
C ARG A 288 5.64 3.01 -2.11
N ILE A 289 6.39 4.06 -1.75
CA ILE A 289 7.86 4.06 -1.81
C ILE A 289 8.52 2.93 -0.99
N GLY A 290 7.90 2.50 0.11
CA GLY A 290 8.36 1.37 0.93
C GLY A 290 7.75 0.01 0.57
N GLY A 291 6.97 -0.07 -0.51
CA GLY A 291 6.34 -1.31 -0.97
C GLY A 291 4.92 -1.55 -0.47
N ASP A 292 4.40 -2.72 -0.85
CA ASP A 292 3.07 -3.18 -0.43
C ASP A 292 3.08 -4.70 -0.23
N SER A 293 2.58 -5.13 0.92
CA SER A 293 2.39 -6.55 1.25
C SER A 293 1.08 -7.13 0.69
N ARG A 294 0.23 -6.30 0.07
CA ARG A 294 -1.12 -6.66 -0.41
C ARG A 294 -1.24 -6.69 -1.94
N ALA A 295 -2.40 -7.17 -2.41
CA ALA A 295 -2.76 -7.12 -3.82
C ALA A 295 -2.70 -5.67 -4.35
N ARG A 296 -2.00 -5.48 -5.47
CA ARG A 296 -1.75 -4.16 -6.07
C ARG A 296 -3.06 -3.45 -6.40
N TYR A 297 -3.12 -2.16 -6.10
CA TYR A 297 -4.23 -1.26 -6.43
C TYR A 297 -5.62 -1.71 -5.92
N CYS A 298 -5.68 -2.48 -4.83
CA CYS A 298 -6.94 -2.93 -4.22
C CYS A 298 -7.17 -2.22 -2.87
N TYR A 299 -7.06 -2.96 -1.76
CA TYR A 299 -7.35 -2.55 -0.38
C TYR A 299 -7.03 -1.07 -0.03
N CYS A 300 -5.77 -0.72 0.29
CA CYS A 300 -5.44 0.63 0.74
C CYS A 300 -5.69 1.71 -0.33
N GLN A 301 -5.65 1.34 -1.62
CA GLN A 301 -5.95 2.26 -2.72
C GLN A 301 -7.39 2.75 -2.64
N MET A 302 -8.35 1.86 -2.39
CA MET A 302 -9.76 2.24 -2.31
C MET A 302 -10.07 3.08 -1.09
N TYR A 303 -9.48 2.77 0.06
CA TYR A 303 -9.68 3.51 1.30
C TYR A 303 -9.05 4.93 1.33
N LEU A 304 -8.40 5.35 0.25
CA LEU A 304 -8.03 6.76 0.06
C LEU A 304 -9.27 7.65 -0.15
N LEU A 305 -10.30 7.14 -0.81
CA LEU A 305 -11.45 7.94 -1.24
C LEU A 305 -12.22 8.64 -0.09
N PRO A 306 -12.50 7.99 1.06
CA PRO A 306 -13.12 8.67 2.21
C PRO A 306 -12.31 9.86 2.72
N ILE A 307 -10.97 9.77 2.69
CA ILE A 307 -10.07 10.83 3.15
C ILE A 307 -10.18 12.04 2.23
N LEU A 308 -10.18 11.80 0.91
CA LEU A 308 -10.32 12.87 -0.08
C LEU A 308 -11.62 13.65 0.10
N LEU A 309 -12.72 12.93 0.38
CA LEU A 309 -14.01 13.57 0.68
C LEU A 309 -13.95 14.37 1.98
N MET A 310 -13.29 13.84 3.02
CA MET A 310 -13.12 14.54 4.28
C MET A 310 -12.32 15.84 4.10
N MET A 311 -11.21 15.80 3.36
CA MET A 311 -10.36 16.98 3.11
C MET A 311 -11.02 18.01 2.21
N GLN A 312 -11.82 17.58 1.23
CA GLN A 312 -12.73 18.46 0.50
C GLN A 312 -13.72 19.17 1.41
N ASN A 313 -14.23 18.49 2.45
CA ASN A 313 -15.21 19.09 3.35
C ASN A 313 -14.56 20.02 4.37
N LEU A 314 -13.49 19.56 5.02
CA LEU A 314 -12.74 20.23 6.08
C LEU A 314 -12.00 21.47 5.54
N GLU A 315 -11.15 21.26 4.53
CA GLU A 315 -10.15 22.25 4.08
C GLU A 315 -10.52 22.90 2.75
N LYS A 316 -11.64 22.49 2.13
CA LYS A 316 -11.98 22.87 0.75
C LYS A 316 -10.88 22.51 -0.25
N ASP A 317 -10.17 21.41 0.01
CA ASP A 317 -9.05 20.93 -0.79
C ASP A 317 -9.50 20.51 -2.21
N THR A 318 -9.28 21.37 -3.19
CA THR A 318 -9.64 21.14 -4.60
C THR A 318 -8.80 20.05 -5.26
N GLU A 319 -7.56 19.84 -4.82
CA GLU A 319 -6.74 18.73 -5.33
C GLU A 319 -7.33 17.38 -4.92
N SER A 320 -7.87 17.28 -3.71
CA SER A 320 -8.57 16.08 -3.26
C SER A 320 -9.78 15.73 -4.13
N ALA A 321 -10.48 16.74 -4.68
CA ALA A 321 -11.58 16.52 -5.64
C ALA A 321 -11.08 15.93 -6.98
N ALA A 322 -9.90 16.35 -7.45
CA ALA A 322 -9.30 15.80 -8.64
C ALA A 322 -8.78 14.37 -8.44
N PHE A 323 -8.18 14.05 -7.27
CA PHE A 323 -7.81 12.68 -6.92
C PHE A 323 -9.02 11.75 -6.81
N GLU A 324 -10.15 12.24 -6.28
CA GLU A 324 -11.40 11.46 -6.23
C GLU A 324 -11.83 11.04 -7.64
N ARG A 325 -11.81 11.98 -8.60
CA ARG A 325 -12.10 11.67 -10.01
C ARG A 325 -11.16 10.61 -10.55
N GLY A 326 -9.85 10.78 -10.36
CA GLY A 326 -8.84 9.85 -10.85
C GLY A 326 -9.05 8.42 -10.34
N ILE A 327 -9.28 8.25 -9.04
CA ILE A 327 -9.55 6.93 -8.45
C ILE A 327 -10.83 6.31 -9.04
N LEU A 328 -11.89 7.09 -9.21
CA LEU A 328 -13.15 6.60 -9.78
C LEU A 328 -13.04 6.24 -11.26
N ASP A 329 -12.14 6.89 -12.00
CA ASP A 329 -11.88 6.59 -13.41
C ASP A 329 -11.00 5.35 -13.56
N LEU A 330 -9.97 5.19 -12.70
CA LEU A 330 -9.17 3.97 -12.61
C LEU A 330 -10.04 2.75 -12.27
N LEU A 331 -10.95 2.86 -11.30
CA LEU A 331 -11.87 1.78 -10.95
C LEU A 331 -12.84 1.47 -12.10
N LYS A 332 -13.31 2.49 -12.83
CA LYS A 332 -14.16 2.29 -14.01
C LYS A 332 -13.41 1.55 -15.12
N GLN A 333 -12.13 1.87 -15.35
CA GLN A 333 -11.30 1.18 -16.32
C GLN A 333 -11.15 -0.31 -16.00
N GLU A 334 -10.93 -0.66 -14.72
CA GLU A 334 -10.91 -2.04 -14.24
C GLU A 334 -12.25 -2.75 -14.49
N GLN A 335 -13.36 -2.16 -14.02
CA GLN A 335 -14.67 -2.79 -14.05
C GLN A 335 -15.21 -3.00 -15.46
N ILE A 336 -14.95 -2.07 -16.41
CA ILE A 336 -15.40 -2.20 -17.81
C ILE A 336 -14.80 -3.45 -18.48
N THR A 337 -13.61 -3.89 -18.06
CA THR A 337 -12.98 -5.10 -18.60
C THR A 337 -13.58 -6.39 -18.04
N THR A 338 -14.56 -6.31 -17.13
CA THR A 338 -15.05 -7.44 -16.34
C THR A 338 -16.53 -7.73 -16.68
N PRO A 339 -16.83 -8.77 -17.49
CA PRO A 339 -18.18 -9.00 -18.02
C PRO A 339 -19.26 -9.30 -16.97
N ASP A 340 -18.90 -9.79 -15.78
CA ASP A 340 -19.87 -10.12 -14.73
C ASP A 340 -20.16 -8.96 -13.78
N GLY A 341 -19.49 -7.82 -13.95
CA GLY A 341 -19.66 -6.60 -13.16
C GLY A 341 -18.83 -6.53 -11.87
N SER A 342 -18.01 -7.54 -11.56
CA SER A 342 -17.00 -7.43 -10.49
C SER A 342 -15.98 -6.33 -10.78
N PHE A 343 -15.37 -5.76 -9.74
CA PHE A 343 -14.45 -4.63 -9.88
C PHE A 343 -13.11 -5.03 -10.46
N PHE A 344 -12.49 -6.10 -9.96
CA PHE A 344 -11.13 -6.49 -10.34
C PHE A 344 -11.07 -7.74 -11.21
N GLY A 345 -12.23 -8.30 -11.58
CA GLY A 345 -12.38 -9.69 -12.02
C GLY A 345 -11.41 -10.14 -13.11
N THR A 346 -11.17 -9.36 -14.15
CA THR A 346 -10.21 -9.73 -15.21
C THR A 346 -8.77 -9.76 -14.70
N ARG A 347 -8.34 -8.80 -13.87
CA ARG A 347 -6.96 -8.76 -13.35
C ARG A 347 -6.72 -9.80 -12.27
N LEU A 348 -7.72 -10.09 -11.43
CA LEU A 348 -7.62 -11.00 -10.28
C LEU A 348 -8.29 -12.36 -10.50
N LYS A 349 -8.55 -12.73 -11.75
CA LYS A 349 -9.26 -13.98 -12.10
C LYS A 349 -8.64 -15.22 -11.46
N GLU A 350 -7.31 -15.38 -11.57
CA GLU A 350 -6.63 -16.56 -11.02
C GLU A 350 -6.71 -16.62 -9.49
N MET A 351 -6.63 -15.46 -8.83
CA MET A 351 -6.81 -15.37 -7.37
C MET A 351 -8.21 -15.82 -6.94
N SER A 352 -9.23 -15.60 -7.78
CA SER A 352 -10.59 -16.08 -7.52
C SER A 352 -10.71 -17.61 -7.50
N HIS A 353 -9.83 -18.30 -8.23
CA HIS A 353 -9.74 -19.77 -8.26
C HIS A 353 -8.91 -20.31 -7.07
N GLN A 354 -7.87 -19.59 -6.67
CA GLN A 354 -6.99 -19.99 -5.56
C GLN A 354 -7.62 -19.75 -4.19
N SER A 355 -8.29 -18.61 -3.99
CA SER A 355 -8.93 -18.26 -2.72
C SER A 355 -10.20 -17.47 -2.92
N ARG A 356 -11.35 -18.16 -2.88
CA ARG A 356 -12.67 -17.51 -2.93
C ARG A 356 -12.87 -16.55 -1.76
N TYR A 357 -12.40 -16.93 -0.57
CA TYR A 357 -12.45 -16.11 0.63
C TYR A 357 -11.74 -14.77 0.44
N TYR A 358 -10.48 -14.79 -0.02
CA TYR A 358 -9.71 -13.56 -0.18
C TYR A 358 -10.19 -12.73 -1.37
N TYR A 359 -10.58 -13.36 -2.48
CA TYR A 359 -11.11 -12.66 -3.65
C TYR A 359 -12.41 -11.90 -3.34
N THR A 360 -13.38 -12.54 -2.69
CA THR A 360 -14.64 -11.87 -2.31
C THR A 360 -14.42 -10.75 -1.31
N ARG A 361 -13.40 -10.86 -0.45
CA ARG A 361 -12.97 -9.74 0.38
C ARG A 361 -12.54 -8.54 -0.48
N LEU A 362 -11.63 -8.73 -1.43
CA LEU A 362 -11.15 -7.64 -2.27
C LEU A 362 -12.29 -6.96 -3.04
N GLU A 363 -13.23 -7.74 -3.57
CA GLU A 363 -14.42 -7.24 -4.27
C GLU A 363 -15.38 -6.44 -3.38
N SER A 364 -15.39 -6.71 -2.07
CA SER A 364 -16.25 -5.98 -1.11
C SER A 364 -15.71 -4.61 -0.70
N ASP A 365 -14.41 -4.36 -0.83
CA ASP A 365 -13.81 -3.08 -0.39
C ASP A 365 -14.26 -1.91 -1.29
N PRO A 366 -14.21 -1.99 -2.65
CA PRO A 366 -14.70 -0.92 -3.52
C PRO A 366 -16.18 -0.60 -3.30
N ILE A 367 -17.06 -1.61 -3.18
CA ILE A 367 -18.50 -1.35 -3.05
C ILE A 367 -18.84 -0.61 -1.75
N ALA A 368 -18.16 -0.92 -0.65
CA ALA A 368 -18.34 -0.23 0.63
C ALA A 368 -17.91 1.24 0.55
N VAL A 369 -16.75 1.50 -0.05
CA VAL A 369 -16.22 2.86 -0.21
C VAL A 369 -17.08 3.66 -1.19
N LEU A 370 -17.53 3.04 -2.28
CA LEU A 370 -18.44 3.68 -3.24
C LEU A 370 -19.78 4.05 -2.59
N GLY A 371 -20.35 3.14 -1.78
CA GLY A 371 -21.56 3.41 -1.01
C GLY A 371 -21.37 4.57 -0.04
N SER A 372 -20.22 4.60 0.66
CA SER A 372 -19.88 5.71 1.55
C SER A 372 -19.79 7.05 0.81
N GLY A 373 -19.09 7.07 -0.33
CA GLY A 373 -18.95 8.30 -1.14
C GLY A 373 -20.25 8.77 -1.77
N ALA A 374 -21.11 7.85 -2.23
CA ALA A 374 -22.45 8.16 -2.71
C ALA A 374 -23.31 8.81 -1.60
N MET A 375 -23.30 8.26 -0.39
CA MET A 375 -24.00 8.83 0.76
C MET A 375 -23.46 10.23 1.10
N ILE A 376 -22.15 10.40 1.16
CA ILE A 376 -21.51 11.68 1.47
C ILE A 376 -21.86 12.75 0.42
N ARG A 377 -21.71 12.45 -0.87
CA ARG A 377 -22.04 13.36 -1.98
C ARG A 377 -23.52 13.73 -2.05
N ARG A 378 -24.39 12.88 -1.50
CA ARG A 378 -25.84 13.15 -1.36
C ARG A 378 -26.15 14.02 -0.15
N SER A 379 -25.39 13.87 0.93
CA SER A 379 -25.67 14.50 2.23
C SER A 379 -24.95 15.83 2.44
N PHE A 380 -23.83 16.08 1.75
CA PHE A 380 -22.97 17.22 2.01
C PHE A 380 -22.55 17.94 0.73
N ASP A 381 -22.51 19.27 0.82
CA ASP A 381 -21.96 20.11 -0.23
C ASP A 381 -20.42 20.04 -0.20
N LEU A 382 -19.83 19.65 -1.32
CA LEU A 382 -18.40 19.44 -1.50
C LEU A 382 -17.94 20.20 -2.74
N PRO A 383 -16.72 20.76 -2.73
CA PRO A 383 -16.17 21.48 -3.88
C PRO A 383 -16.31 20.70 -5.19
N GLU A 384 -16.58 21.45 -6.25
CA GLU A 384 -16.47 20.95 -7.61
C GLU A 384 -15.01 20.87 -8.04
N ILE A 385 -14.75 20.03 -9.04
CA ILE A 385 -13.42 19.95 -9.66
C ILE A 385 -13.22 21.21 -10.47
N THR A 386 -12.33 22.08 -10.02
CA THR A 386 -11.99 23.31 -10.74
C THR A 386 -10.67 23.21 -11.49
N GLU A 387 -9.73 22.35 -11.06
CA GLU A 387 -8.35 22.33 -11.58
C GLU A 387 -7.71 20.94 -11.56
N THR A 388 -6.69 20.73 -12.41
CA THR A 388 -5.76 19.59 -12.34
C THR A 388 -4.92 19.69 -11.07
N PRO A 389 -4.59 18.60 -10.36
CA PRO A 389 -3.73 18.67 -9.19
C PRO A 389 -2.43 19.39 -9.51
N ALA A 390 -2.03 20.33 -8.65
CA ALA A 390 -0.79 21.05 -8.84
C ALA A 390 0.40 20.07 -8.79
N PRO A 391 1.46 20.31 -9.59
CA PRO A 391 2.69 19.56 -9.47
C PRO A 391 3.20 19.62 -8.02
N ARG A 392 3.53 18.46 -7.45
CA ARG A 392 4.03 18.37 -6.08
C ARG A 392 5.55 18.47 -6.08
N ILE A 393 6.07 19.29 -5.17
CA ILE A 393 7.49 19.36 -4.87
C ILE A 393 7.66 18.95 -3.41
N MET A 394 8.43 17.90 -3.17
CA MET A 394 8.70 17.41 -1.83
C MET A 394 10.14 16.92 -1.73
N ASP A 395 10.80 17.29 -0.65
CA ASP A 395 12.02 16.67 -0.16
C ASP A 395 11.69 16.10 1.21
N TRP A 396 11.76 14.78 1.34
CA TRP A 396 11.36 14.07 2.56
C TRP A 396 12.30 12.92 2.82
N HIS A 397 12.63 12.72 4.09
CA HIS A 397 13.48 11.63 4.53
C HIS A 397 13.06 11.12 5.91
N ASP A 398 13.47 9.90 6.21
CA ASP A 398 13.23 9.26 7.50
C ASP A 398 14.39 8.33 7.86
N ASP A 399 14.99 8.59 9.03
CA ASP A 399 16.16 7.87 9.50
C ASP A 399 15.82 6.42 9.90
N PHE A 400 14.63 6.20 10.48
CA PHE A 400 14.20 4.89 10.98
C PHE A 400 14.15 3.83 9.86
N HIS A 401 13.62 4.20 8.70
CA HIS A 401 13.56 3.31 7.54
C HIS A 401 14.76 3.44 6.60
N THR A 402 15.65 4.39 6.87
CA THR A 402 16.69 4.85 5.93
C THR A 402 16.05 5.15 4.57
N ALA A 403 15.08 6.05 4.59
CA ALA A 403 14.22 6.37 3.46
C ALA A 403 14.44 7.81 2.97
N ASP A 404 14.44 7.97 1.65
CA ASP A 404 14.60 9.24 0.97
C ASP A 404 13.58 9.36 -0.17
N LEU A 405 12.96 10.52 -0.33
CA LEU A 405 12.06 10.87 -1.42
C LEU A 405 12.33 12.29 -1.89
N ILE A 406 12.65 12.43 -3.18
CA ILE A 406 12.58 13.70 -3.89
C ILE A 406 11.49 13.59 -4.94
N ARG A 407 10.49 14.44 -4.81
CA ARG A 407 9.42 14.62 -5.78
C ARG A 407 9.51 16.01 -6.39
N THR A 408 9.47 16.06 -7.71
CA THR A 408 9.35 17.29 -8.50
C THR A 408 8.11 17.20 -9.38
N GLU A 409 7.87 18.25 -10.16
CA GLU A 409 6.79 18.24 -11.15
C GLU A 409 6.91 17.11 -12.17
N LYS A 410 8.14 16.71 -12.49
CA LYS A 410 8.44 15.79 -13.60
C LYS A 410 8.99 14.45 -13.15
N THR A 411 9.39 14.31 -11.88
CA THR A 411 10.09 13.12 -11.41
C THR A 411 9.75 12.78 -9.96
N VAL A 412 9.66 11.48 -9.69
CA VAL A 412 9.68 10.88 -8.37
C VAL A 412 10.93 10.03 -8.31
N ARG A 413 11.80 10.30 -7.32
CA ARG A 413 12.99 9.51 -7.03
C ARG A 413 13.00 9.17 -5.56
N SER A 414 13.02 7.89 -5.23
CA SER A 414 13.03 7.44 -3.84
C SER A 414 13.88 6.20 -3.65
N PHE A 415 14.41 6.06 -2.44
CA PHE A 415 15.02 4.84 -1.97
C PHE A 415 14.52 4.54 -0.55
N VAL A 416 14.13 3.30 -0.28
CA VAL A 416 13.72 2.86 1.05
C VAL A 416 14.43 1.55 1.36
N ARG A 417 15.26 1.52 2.41
CA ARG A 417 15.99 0.30 2.81
C ARG A 417 15.08 -0.67 3.56
N ARG A 418 14.35 -0.18 4.56
CA ARG A 418 13.39 -0.97 5.35
C ARG A 418 12.03 -1.01 4.65
N ALA A 419 12.01 -1.65 3.48
CA ALA A 419 10.84 -1.83 2.63
C ALA A 419 10.29 -3.27 2.69
N ALA A 420 9.07 -3.48 2.18
CA ALA A 420 8.26 -4.68 2.42
C ALA A 420 8.93 -5.99 2.00
N GLU A 421 9.67 -5.98 0.89
CA GLU A 421 10.22 -7.18 0.25
C GLU A 421 11.73 -7.03 -0.04
N GLY A 422 12.42 -6.22 0.77
CA GLY A 422 13.79 -5.77 0.54
C GLY A 422 13.83 -4.32 0.08
N PRO A 423 15.03 -3.74 -0.09
CA PRO A 423 15.18 -2.34 -0.52
C PRO A 423 14.42 -2.06 -1.81
N VAL A 424 13.84 -0.86 -1.90
CA VAL A 424 13.06 -0.42 -3.06
C VAL A 424 13.62 0.90 -3.57
N VAL A 425 13.94 0.93 -4.86
CA VAL A 425 14.23 2.17 -5.59
C VAL A 425 13.08 2.47 -6.56
N LEU A 426 12.68 3.74 -6.63
CA LEU A 426 11.75 4.24 -7.64
C LEU A 426 12.39 5.43 -8.35
N THR A 427 12.24 5.48 -9.67
CA THR A 427 12.62 6.61 -10.51
C THR A 427 11.68 6.63 -11.70
N LEU A 428 10.74 7.58 -11.72
CA LEU A 428 9.75 7.68 -12.79
C LEU A 428 9.18 9.09 -12.89
N ASP A 429 8.51 9.37 -14.00
CA ASP A 429 7.68 10.57 -14.15
C ASP A 429 6.33 10.34 -13.45
N PRO A 430 5.90 11.21 -12.51
CA PRO A 430 4.66 11.03 -11.77
C PRO A 430 3.41 10.99 -12.65
N ALA A 431 3.46 11.50 -13.89
CA ALA A 431 2.34 11.38 -14.83
C ALA A 431 2.10 9.93 -15.32
N PHE A 432 3.05 9.01 -15.09
CA PHE A 432 3.01 7.62 -15.53
C PHE A 432 3.02 6.66 -14.32
N SER A 433 1.98 6.76 -13.50
CA SER A 433 1.78 5.92 -12.30
C SER A 433 1.77 4.41 -12.60
N ASP A 434 1.45 4.04 -13.84
CA ASP A 434 1.44 2.69 -14.40
C ASP A 434 2.85 2.11 -14.60
N MET A 435 3.91 2.89 -14.42
CA MET A 435 5.30 2.42 -14.41
C MET A 435 5.81 2.08 -13.00
N ALA A 436 5.06 2.40 -11.95
CA ALA A 436 5.51 2.18 -10.58
C ALA A 436 5.21 0.75 -10.11
N GLU A 437 6.25 0.08 -9.60
CA GLU A 437 6.13 -1.18 -8.87
C GLU A 437 7.26 -1.26 -7.82
N TRP A 438 6.99 -1.96 -6.73
CA TRP A 438 7.76 -1.83 -5.49
C TRP A 438 8.04 -3.18 -4.79
N CYS A 439 7.72 -4.31 -5.42
CA CYS A 439 8.20 -5.64 -4.99
C CYS A 439 9.72 -5.73 -5.24
N ALA A 440 10.52 -5.39 -4.22
CA ALA A 440 11.99 -5.45 -4.29
C ALA A 440 12.58 -4.79 -5.55
N ASN A 441 11.96 -3.68 -5.99
CA ASN A 441 12.24 -3.10 -7.31
C ASN A 441 13.65 -2.51 -7.37
N GLY A 442 14.38 -2.84 -8.44
CA GLY A 442 15.73 -2.35 -8.69
C GLY A 442 16.84 -3.04 -7.88
N HIS A 443 16.58 -4.24 -7.38
CA HIS A 443 17.61 -5.06 -6.74
C HIS A 443 17.56 -6.50 -7.25
N ALA A 444 18.67 -7.23 -7.07
CA ALA A 444 18.74 -8.64 -7.43
C ALA A 444 17.63 -9.45 -6.76
N GLN A 445 16.98 -10.31 -7.54
CA GLN A 445 15.89 -11.16 -7.11
C GLN A 445 16.43 -12.55 -6.83
N LEU A 446 16.35 -12.99 -5.58
CA LEU A 446 16.71 -14.33 -5.14
C LEU A 446 15.43 -15.09 -4.84
N GLN A 447 15.17 -16.14 -5.61
CA GLN A 447 14.04 -17.03 -5.36
C GLN A 447 14.56 -18.36 -4.83
N GLY A 448 14.15 -18.69 -3.61
CA GLY A 448 14.48 -19.93 -2.93
C GLY A 448 13.40 -20.23 -1.88
N HIS A 449 13.66 -21.23 -1.04
CA HIS A 449 12.70 -21.62 -0.02
C HIS A 449 12.45 -20.49 0.99
N LEU A 450 11.21 -19.99 1.04
CA LEU A 450 10.71 -19.01 2.03
C LEU A 450 11.67 -17.85 2.35
N LEU A 451 12.38 -17.34 1.34
CA LEU A 451 13.32 -16.24 1.50
C LEU A 451 12.60 -14.92 1.80
N PHE A 452 13.19 -14.13 2.69
CA PHE A 452 12.79 -12.76 2.99
C PHE A 452 14.02 -11.90 3.29
N THR A 453 13.88 -10.59 3.09
CA THR A 453 14.96 -9.63 3.27
C THR A 453 14.78 -8.86 4.57
N VAL A 454 15.87 -8.61 5.29
CA VAL A 454 15.92 -7.81 6.51
C VAL A 454 16.93 -6.69 6.32
N ALA A 455 16.52 -5.44 6.54
CA ALA A 455 17.44 -4.30 6.57
C ALA A 455 18.30 -4.38 7.85
N GLU A 456 19.62 -4.25 7.72
CA GLU A 456 20.56 -4.42 8.83
C GLU A 456 21.26 -3.13 9.22
N ARG A 457 21.73 -2.37 8.24
CA ARG A 457 22.39 -1.07 8.44
C ARG A 457 22.08 -0.14 7.29
N GLY A 458 21.98 1.16 7.58
CA GLY A 458 21.69 2.20 6.61
C GLY A 458 22.47 3.47 6.89
N PHE A 459 22.86 4.14 5.82
CA PHE A 459 23.39 5.48 5.76
C PHE A 459 22.58 6.23 4.72
N HIS A 460 22.26 7.48 4.99
CA HIS A 460 21.70 8.36 3.98
C HIS A 460 22.05 9.82 4.28
N LYS A 461 22.02 10.63 3.22
CA LYS A 461 22.24 12.07 3.30
C LYS A 461 21.55 12.76 2.13
N SER A 462 20.70 13.73 2.45
CA SER A 462 20.07 14.62 1.46
C SER A 462 20.92 15.86 1.18
N PHE A 463 20.75 16.43 0.00
CA PHE A 463 21.32 17.71 -0.44
C PHE A 463 20.40 18.36 -1.48
N PRO A 464 20.56 19.65 -1.81
CA PRO A 464 19.67 20.30 -2.77
C PRO A 464 19.55 19.54 -4.11
N GLY A 465 18.35 19.05 -4.40
CA GLY A 465 18.02 18.35 -5.64
C GLY A 465 18.42 16.88 -5.71
N GLY A 466 18.98 16.30 -4.64
CA GLY A 466 19.41 14.90 -4.63
C GLY A 466 19.61 14.29 -3.24
N PHE A 467 19.91 13.00 -3.21
CA PHE A 467 20.27 12.28 -2.00
C PHE A 467 21.25 11.16 -2.34
N ILE A 468 21.95 10.68 -1.32
CA ILE A 468 22.73 9.44 -1.36
C ILE A 468 22.28 8.52 -0.23
N ASN A 469 22.26 7.22 -0.49
CA ASN A 469 21.88 6.18 0.45
C ASN A 469 22.81 4.97 0.26
N ALA A 470 23.24 4.33 1.34
CA ALA A 470 24.06 3.12 1.33
C ALA A 470 23.78 2.23 2.54
N GLY A 471 24.20 0.96 2.49
CA GLY A 471 24.02 0.06 3.61
C GLY A 471 23.96 -1.41 3.21
N ALA A 472 23.45 -2.24 4.12
CA ALA A 472 23.34 -3.68 3.91
C ALA A 472 21.99 -4.25 4.36
N SER A 473 21.61 -5.33 3.69
CA SER A 473 20.44 -6.14 4.03
C SER A 473 20.80 -7.63 3.95
N GLY A 474 20.21 -8.44 4.82
CA GLY A 474 20.39 -9.89 4.83
C GLY A 474 19.20 -10.61 4.21
N PHE A 475 19.47 -11.56 3.31
CA PHE A 475 18.49 -12.55 2.89
C PHE A 475 18.45 -13.68 3.92
N HIS A 476 17.26 -13.95 4.44
CA HIS A 476 17.02 -14.94 5.47
C HIS A 476 16.04 -15.99 4.97
N GLU A 477 16.27 -17.24 5.33
CA GLU A 477 15.32 -18.33 5.11
C GLU A 477 14.38 -18.43 6.30
N ARG A 478 13.06 -18.31 6.04
CA ARG A 478 12.05 -18.46 7.10
C ARG A 478 11.63 -19.92 7.20
N GLY A 479 11.67 -20.47 8.42
CA GLY A 479 11.17 -21.83 8.68
C GLY A 479 11.96 -22.91 7.92
N PRO A 480 13.29 -22.97 8.08
CA PRO A 480 14.09 -24.07 7.54
C PRO A 480 13.50 -25.44 7.93
N TRP A 481 13.53 -26.41 7.02
CA TRP A 481 12.90 -27.73 7.23
C TRP A 481 13.58 -28.60 8.27
N GLY A 482 14.78 -28.22 8.72
CA GLY A 482 15.43 -28.88 9.85
C GLY A 482 14.63 -28.67 11.13
N GLU A 483 14.23 -29.75 11.80
CA GLU A 483 13.51 -29.66 13.07
C GLU A 483 14.33 -28.88 14.11
N GLY A 484 13.72 -27.85 14.72
CA GLY A 484 14.34 -27.02 15.75
C GLY A 484 15.18 -25.84 15.23
N GLU A 485 15.32 -25.69 13.92
CA GLU A 485 16.06 -24.59 13.30
C GLU A 485 15.30 -23.25 13.39
N VAL A 486 16.05 -22.16 13.51
CA VAL A 486 15.55 -20.78 13.53
C VAL A 486 15.86 -20.09 12.20
N PRO A 487 15.17 -18.98 11.84
CA PRO A 487 15.55 -18.23 10.65
C PRO A 487 17.03 -17.86 10.65
N TYR A 488 17.73 -18.14 9.56
CA TYR A 488 19.14 -17.85 9.40
C TYR A 488 19.42 -17.12 8.09
N ARG A 489 20.54 -16.40 8.06
CA ARG A 489 21.01 -15.66 6.90
C ARG A 489 21.63 -16.61 5.87
N VAL A 490 21.29 -16.42 4.59
CA VAL A 490 21.83 -17.18 3.45
C VAL A 490 22.64 -16.32 2.48
N ALA A 491 22.30 -15.04 2.36
CA ALA A 491 23.07 -14.08 1.57
C ALA A 491 23.04 -12.68 2.20
N GLU A 492 23.99 -11.84 1.80
CA GLU A 492 24.10 -10.43 2.14
C GLU A 492 24.01 -9.62 0.84
N THR A 493 23.23 -8.53 0.85
CA THR A 493 23.34 -7.47 -0.15
C THR A 493 23.96 -6.23 0.48
N ARG A 494 24.96 -5.66 -0.18
CA ARG A 494 25.47 -4.30 0.05
C ARG A 494 25.03 -3.46 -1.13
N SER A 495 24.30 -2.39 -0.85
CA SER A 495 23.66 -1.58 -1.89
C SER A 495 23.75 -0.10 -1.60
N ALA A 496 23.89 0.69 -2.66
CA ALA A 496 23.94 2.13 -2.60
C ALA A 496 23.14 2.76 -3.76
N CYS A 497 22.49 3.90 -3.48
CA CYS A 497 21.65 4.64 -4.40
C CYS A 497 21.97 6.14 -4.33
N ALA A 498 21.97 6.82 -5.47
CA ALA A 498 22.14 8.28 -5.53
C ALA A 498 21.13 8.91 -6.49
N ALA A 499 20.25 9.79 -6.00
CA ALA A 499 19.47 10.68 -6.85
C ALA A 499 20.29 11.93 -7.18
N LEU A 500 20.56 12.19 -8.47
CA LEU A 500 21.48 13.24 -8.89
C LEU A 500 20.84 14.65 -8.87
N PRO A 501 21.61 15.74 -8.70
CA PRO A 501 21.08 17.11 -8.81
C PRO A 501 20.54 17.49 -10.20
N ASP A 502 20.64 16.63 -11.22
CA ASP A 502 20.10 16.85 -12.56
C ASP A 502 18.56 16.77 -12.64
N GLY A 503 17.92 16.37 -11.54
CA GLY A 503 16.47 16.31 -11.39
C GLY A 503 15.81 15.08 -12.00
N LYS A 504 16.55 14.16 -12.65
CA LYS A 504 15.95 13.02 -13.38
C LYS A 504 16.66 11.68 -13.22
N THR A 505 17.93 11.68 -12.85
CA THR A 505 18.72 10.44 -12.77
C THR A 505 18.82 9.92 -11.35
N THR A 506 18.80 8.59 -11.25
CA THR A 506 19.16 7.82 -10.06
C THR A 506 20.19 6.77 -10.43
N LEU A 507 21.29 6.68 -9.69
CA LEU A 507 22.34 5.68 -9.84
C LEU A 507 22.18 4.61 -8.76
N VAL A 508 22.40 3.34 -9.11
CA VAL A 508 22.32 2.22 -8.17
C VAL A 508 23.54 1.32 -8.31
N LEU A 509 24.11 0.93 -7.17
CA LEU A 509 25.21 -0.01 -7.03
C LEU A 509 24.76 -1.15 -6.10
N GLU A 510 25.06 -2.39 -6.46
CA GLU A 510 24.72 -3.55 -5.65
C GLU A 510 25.78 -4.64 -5.75
N LYS A 511 26.08 -5.28 -4.61
CA LYS A 511 26.81 -6.54 -4.52
C LYS A 511 26.05 -7.49 -3.61
N VAL A 512 25.74 -8.68 -4.10
CA VAL A 512 25.10 -9.76 -3.33
C VAL A 512 26.05 -10.94 -3.24
N VAL A 513 26.31 -11.40 -2.02
CA VAL A 513 27.23 -12.52 -1.74
C VAL A 513 26.53 -13.55 -0.88
N SER A 514 26.67 -14.82 -1.24
CA SER A 514 26.20 -15.93 -0.41
C SER A 514 27.06 -16.06 0.85
N VAL A 515 26.45 -16.15 2.02
CA VAL A 515 27.16 -16.29 3.30
C VAL A 515 27.13 -17.72 3.86
N LYS A 516 26.27 -18.56 3.29
CA LYS A 516 26.04 -19.95 3.69
C LYS A 516 25.75 -20.75 2.44
N GLU A 517 26.09 -22.03 2.43
CA GLU A 517 25.59 -22.92 1.39
C GLU A 517 24.06 -22.96 1.36
N HIS A 518 23.47 -22.75 0.18
CA HIS A 518 22.01 -22.80 -0.03
C HIS A 518 21.64 -23.09 -1.49
N ALA A 519 20.37 -23.39 -1.71
CA ALA A 519 19.80 -23.60 -3.04
C ALA A 519 18.84 -22.46 -3.41
N LEU A 520 18.92 -22.03 -4.67
CA LEU A 520 17.96 -21.14 -5.32
C LEU A 520 17.29 -21.87 -6.48
N ILE A 521 16.14 -21.39 -6.91
CA ILE A 521 15.46 -21.84 -8.14
C ILE A 521 15.48 -20.77 -9.23
N SER A 522 15.67 -19.51 -8.84
CA SER A 522 15.87 -18.40 -9.76
C SER A 522 16.76 -17.33 -9.15
N LEU A 523 17.63 -16.77 -9.96
CA LEU A 523 18.49 -15.65 -9.63
C LEU A 523 18.47 -14.64 -10.79
N ARG A 524 18.07 -13.41 -10.52
CA ARG A 524 18.00 -12.33 -11.53
C ARG A 524 18.69 -11.08 -11.02
N GLY A 525 19.59 -10.50 -11.82
CA GLY A 525 20.26 -9.24 -11.48
C GLY A 525 19.42 -8.01 -11.87
N ILE A 526 19.56 -6.90 -11.13
CA ILE A 526 18.80 -5.63 -11.25
C ILE A 526 17.29 -5.75 -10.93
N GLY A 527 16.57 -6.71 -11.51
CA GLY A 527 15.16 -6.96 -11.18
C GLY A 527 14.23 -5.74 -11.29
N TRP A 528 14.43 -4.88 -12.30
CA TRP A 528 13.60 -3.68 -12.46
C TRP A 528 12.23 -4.03 -13.05
N LYS A 529 11.17 -3.84 -12.28
CA LYS A 529 9.80 -4.24 -12.58
C LYS A 529 9.11 -3.17 -13.42
N ILE A 530 8.53 -3.58 -14.55
CA ILE A 530 7.74 -2.71 -15.44
C ILE A 530 6.34 -3.31 -15.58
N PRO A 531 5.32 -2.75 -14.89
CA PRO A 531 3.94 -3.21 -15.07
C PRO A 531 3.48 -3.12 -16.53
N ASN A 532 2.78 -4.15 -17.00
CA ASN A 532 2.24 -4.24 -18.36
C ASN A 532 0.81 -4.82 -18.29
N ASP A 533 -0.17 -3.95 -18.03
CA ASP A 533 -1.52 -4.34 -17.64
C ASP A 533 -2.57 -3.41 -18.28
N LEU A 534 -3.82 -3.54 -17.86
CA LEU A 534 -4.92 -2.78 -18.45
C LEU A 534 -4.73 -1.25 -18.39
N PHE A 535 -3.91 -0.74 -17.46
CA PHE A 535 -3.71 0.70 -17.30
C PHE A 535 -2.79 1.32 -18.36
N ASN A 536 -2.01 0.50 -19.06
CA ASN A 536 -1.21 0.90 -20.22
C ASN A 536 -1.71 0.25 -21.52
N GLY A 537 -2.96 -0.24 -21.53
CA GLY A 537 -3.51 -0.94 -22.70
C GLY A 537 -2.89 -2.33 -22.91
N ASN A 538 -2.29 -2.92 -21.88
CA ASN A 538 -1.60 -4.21 -21.90
C ASN A 538 -0.45 -4.26 -22.90
N LYS A 539 0.24 -3.13 -23.09
CA LYS A 539 1.31 -2.99 -24.09
C LYS A 539 2.44 -2.09 -23.58
N ARG A 540 3.68 -2.55 -23.77
CA ARG A 540 4.92 -1.79 -23.48
C ARG A 540 5.90 -1.88 -24.64
N THR A 541 6.46 -0.75 -25.03
CA THR A 541 7.47 -0.64 -26.10
C THR A 541 8.85 -0.42 -25.50
N TYR A 542 9.80 -1.27 -25.89
CA TYR A 542 11.19 -1.25 -25.47
C TYR A 542 12.08 -0.88 -26.66
N ARG A 543 13.06 0.00 -26.44
CA ARG A 543 14.05 0.40 -27.45
C ARG A 543 15.46 0.42 -26.85
N GLY A 544 16.44 0.01 -27.62
CA GLY A 544 17.86 0.06 -27.32
C GLY A 544 18.67 0.38 -28.58
N ASP A 545 19.98 0.16 -28.57
CA ASP A 545 20.89 0.50 -29.68
C ASP A 545 20.41 -0.03 -31.04
N ASN A 546 20.34 -1.36 -31.17
CA ASN A 546 19.85 -2.07 -32.37
C ASN A 546 18.65 -2.96 -32.02
N PHE A 547 17.88 -2.56 -31.02
CA PHE A 547 16.78 -3.34 -30.46
C PHE A 547 15.51 -2.50 -30.41
N ALA A 548 14.40 -3.06 -30.89
CA ALA A 548 13.08 -2.49 -30.69
C ALA A 548 12.07 -3.63 -30.61
N MET A 549 11.27 -3.65 -29.54
CA MET A 549 10.25 -4.67 -29.35
C MET A 549 9.04 -4.09 -28.65
N THR A 550 7.88 -4.62 -28.97
CA THR A 550 6.67 -4.34 -28.21
C THR A 550 6.16 -5.63 -27.60
N LEU A 551 5.97 -5.61 -26.28
CA LEU A 551 5.44 -6.72 -25.52
C LEU A 551 3.99 -6.43 -25.15
N GLU A 552 3.10 -7.34 -25.53
CA GLU A 552 1.72 -7.38 -25.03
C GLU A 552 1.67 -8.19 -23.72
N LYS A 553 0.62 -8.02 -22.92
CA LYS A 553 0.46 -8.79 -21.68
C LYS A 553 0.49 -10.31 -21.97
N MET A 554 1.28 -11.05 -21.17
CA MET A 554 1.44 -12.51 -21.27
C MET A 554 1.90 -12.97 -22.66
N SER A 555 2.79 -12.21 -23.31
CA SER A 555 3.29 -12.48 -24.67
C SER A 555 4.21 -13.71 -24.81
N GLY A 556 4.46 -14.45 -23.74
CA GLY A 556 5.28 -15.67 -23.73
C GLY A 556 6.01 -15.85 -22.40
N ASP A 557 6.61 -17.02 -22.20
CA ASP A 557 7.60 -17.26 -21.15
C ASP A 557 8.98 -17.15 -21.79
N GLY A 558 9.79 -16.17 -21.41
CA GLY A 558 11.12 -16.06 -22.00
C GLY A 558 11.97 -14.92 -21.50
N VAL A 559 13.27 -15.12 -21.70
CA VAL A 559 14.31 -14.12 -21.50
C VAL A 559 14.84 -13.70 -22.86
N ILE A 560 14.74 -12.42 -23.17
CA ILE A 560 15.20 -11.83 -24.42
C ILE A 560 16.47 -11.04 -24.12
N ASP A 561 17.60 -11.46 -24.69
CA ASP A 561 18.80 -10.63 -24.69
C ASP A 561 18.62 -9.50 -25.71
N THR A 562 18.72 -8.25 -25.25
CA THR A 562 18.51 -7.09 -26.12
C THR A 562 19.78 -6.70 -26.90
N GLY A 563 20.94 -7.22 -26.51
CA GLY A 563 22.23 -6.81 -27.07
C GLY A 563 22.57 -5.33 -26.83
N SER A 564 21.82 -4.63 -25.97
CA SER A 564 21.92 -3.19 -25.72
C SER A 564 22.37 -2.91 -24.29
N THR A 565 23.21 -1.91 -24.10
CA THR A 565 23.65 -1.46 -22.76
C THR A 565 22.65 -0.49 -22.13
N TRP A 566 21.70 0.03 -22.90
CA TRP A 566 20.60 0.82 -22.38
C TRP A 566 19.26 0.33 -22.95
N LEU A 567 18.19 0.53 -22.18
CA LEU A 567 16.83 0.26 -22.62
C LEU A 567 15.91 1.39 -22.21
N ASN A 568 15.19 1.92 -23.18
CA ASN A 568 14.11 2.87 -22.99
C ASN A 568 12.75 2.17 -23.07
N VAL A 569 11.83 2.56 -22.17
CA VAL A 569 10.45 2.08 -22.12
C VAL A 569 9.51 3.25 -22.42
N ASP A 570 8.70 3.09 -23.47
CA ASP A 570 7.64 4.02 -23.91
C ASP A 570 8.06 5.50 -24.09
N ASP A 571 9.35 5.78 -24.30
CA ASP A 571 9.90 7.14 -24.30
C ASP A 571 9.69 7.90 -22.98
N LYS A 572 9.63 7.16 -21.85
CA LYS A 572 9.42 7.71 -20.50
C LYS A 572 10.45 7.29 -19.46
N LEU A 573 11.13 6.17 -19.65
CA LEU A 573 12.06 5.65 -18.66
C LEU A 573 13.24 5.00 -19.37
N THR A 574 14.46 5.34 -18.98
CA THR A 574 15.66 4.71 -19.50
C THR A 574 16.46 4.05 -18.40
N LEU A 575 16.87 2.80 -18.61
CA LEU A 575 17.90 2.14 -17.82
C LEU A 575 19.20 2.09 -18.61
N VAL A 576 20.33 2.36 -17.95
CA VAL A 576 21.68 2.30 -18.54
C VAL A 576 22.54 1.39 -17.67
N LEU A 577 23.07 0.33 -18.26
CA LEU A 577 23.97 -0.62 -17.63
C LEU A 577 25.38 -0.03 -17.54
N GLY A 578 26.00 -0.10 -16.36
CA GLY A 578 27.41 0.25 -16.16
C GLY A 578 28.33 -0.92 -15.83
N HIS A 579 27.81 -1.95 -15.15
CA HIS A 579 28.57 -3.15 -14.76
C HIS A 579 27.64 -4.34 -14.48
N GLY A 580 28.17 -5.55 -14.57
CA GLY A 580 27.50 -6.81 -14.19
C GLY A 580 26.98 -7.64 -15.37
N ALA A 581 26.95 -7.07 -16.58
CA ALA A 581 26.63 -7.78 -17.82
C ALA A 581 27.16 -7.01 -19.04
N THR A 582 27.08 -7.62 -20.23
CA THR A 582 27.39 -6.98 -21.52
C THR A 582 26.18 -6.30 -22.16
N SER A 583 24.96 -6.73 -21.80
CA SER A 583 23.69 -6.23 -22.32
C SER A 583 22.59 -6.41 -21.27
N LEU A 584 21.53 -5.62 -21.38
CA LEU A 584 20.30 -5.79 -20.60
C LEU A 584 19.43 -6.88 -21.22
N LYS A 585 18.71 -7.61 -20.36
CA LYS A 585 17.75 -8.65 -20.71
C LYS A 585 16.35 -8.22 -20.35
N LEU A 586 15.37 -8.62 -21.16
CA LEU A 586 13.95 -8.51 -20.86
C LEU A 586 13.42 -9.89 -20.45
N HIS A 587 12.99 -10.01 -19.21
CA HIS A 587 12.26 -11.18 -18.73
C HIS A 587 10.75 -10.89 -18.84
N ALA A 588 10.09 -11.64 -19.73
CA ALA A 588 8.67 -11.60 -19.95
C ALA A 588 8.08 -12.94 -19.47
N PRO A 589 7.43 -12.98 -18.30
CA PRO A 589 6.89 -14.22 -17.75
C PRO A 589 5.58 -14.61 -18.44
N ALA A 590 5.26 -15.91 -18.49
CA ALA A 590 3.96 -16.35 -19.00
C ALA A 590 2.76 -15.99 -18.09
N LYS A 591 3.01 -15.59 -16.85
CA LYS A 591 1.98 -15.31 -15.83
C LYS A 591 2.29 -14.03 -15.06
N ALA A 592 1.28 -13.50 -14.37
CA ALA A 592 1.45 -12.37 -13.47
C ALA A 592 2.49 -12.68 -12.37
N MET A 593 3.33 -11.69 -12.02
CA MET A 593 4.38 -11.84 -11.00
C MET A 593 4.17 -10.98 -9.77
N GLY A 594 3.24 -10.03 -9.76
CA GLY A 594 3.00 -9.15 -8.61
C GLY A 594 2.44 -9.91 -7.41
N GLU A 595 3.34 -10.40 -6.55
CA GLU A 595 3.03 -11.29 -5.43
C GLU A 595 2.34 -10.55 -4.27
N ILE A 596 1.61 -11.33 -3.48
CA ILE A 596 1.18 -10.93 -2.14
C ILE A 596 2.18 -11.52 -1.14
N ARG A 597 2.82 -10.69 -0.32
CA ARG A 597 3.90 -11.10 0.61
C ARG A 597 3.56 -12.32 1.47
N HIS A 598 2.32 -12.42 1.95
CA HIS A 598 1.85 -13.53 2.80
C HIS A 598 1.14 -14.66 2.05
N GLY A 599 1.03 -14.56 0.72
CA GLY A 599 0.40 -15.54 -0.14
C GLY A 599 1.04 -15.48 -1.51
N ARG A 600 2.34 -15.80 -1.59
CA ARG A 600 3.18 -15.60 -2.78
C ARG A 600 2.64 -16.29 -4.04
N GLU A 601 1.84 -17.33 -3.90
CA GLU A 601 1.16 -18.01 -5.01
C GLU A 601 0.06 -17.16 -5.65
N MET A 602 -0.51 -16.21 -4.91
CA MET A 602 -1.51 -15.27 -5.39
C MET A 602 -0.84 -14.08 -6.06
N LYS A 603 -1.18 -13.86 -7.33
CA LYS A 603 -0.62 -12.80 -8.17
C LYS A 603 -1.68 -11.76 -8.51
N SER A 604 -1.30 -10.49 -8.45
CA SER A 604 -2.23 -9.35 -8.58
C SER A 604 -1.93 -8.40 -9.73
N LEU A 605 -0.75 -8.53 -10.36
CA LEU A 605 -0.29 -7.64 -11.42
C LEU A 605 0.64 -8.37 -12.39
N TYR A 606 0.45 -8.14 -13.69
CA TYR A 606 1.40 -8.59 -14.70
C TYR A 606 2.47 -7.51 -14.92
N MET A 607 3.72 -7.93 -15.01
CA MET A 607 4.88 -7.06 -15.19
C MET A 607 5.94 -7.81 -15.99
N ASN A 608 6.72 -7.06 -16.76
CA ASN A 608 7.99 -7.53 -17.29
C ASN A 608 9.11 -7.08 -16.34
N GLU A 609 10.30 -7.65 -16.52
CA GLU A 609 11.49 -7.29 -15.75
C GLU A 609 12.66 -6.93 -16.68
N ILE A 610 13.35 -5.84 -16.41
CA ILE A 610 14.65 -5.52 -17.00
C ILE A 610 15.73 -6.05 -16.05
N CYS A 611 16.57 -6.94 -16.56
CA CYS A 611 17.59 -7.64 -15.78
C CYS A 611 18.98 -7.50 -16.42
N SER A 612 20.04 -7.60 -15.63
CA SER A 612 21.40 -7.79 -16.19
C SER A 612 21.63 -9.25 -16.59
N PHE A 613 21.10 -10.18 -15.82
CA PHE A 613 21.09 -11.61 -16.14
C PHE A 613 19.86 -12.29 -15.52
N VAL A 614 19.55 -13.48 -16.03
CA VAL A 614 18.51 -14.37 -15.52
C VAL A 614 19.09 -15.77 -15.53
N GLU A 615 19.06 -16.44 -14.39
CA GLU A 615 19.44 -17.83 -14.20
C GLU A 615 18.27 -18.55 -13.55
N GLU A 616 17.75 -19.59 -14.21
CA GLU A 616 16.62 -20.39 -13.75
C GLU A 616 16.96 -21.85 -14.00
N ASP A 617 16.87 -22.66 -12.94
CA ASP A 617 17.16 -24.10 -12.96
C ASP A 617 16.32 -24.81 -11.88
N GLU A 618 16.23 -26.14 -11.94
CA GLU A 618 15.60 -26.94 -10.89
C GLU A 618 16.31 -26.71 -9.53
N THR A 619 17.63 -26.52 -9.54
CA THR A 619 18.42 -26.16 -8.37
C THR A 619 19.72 -25.46 -8.75
N ILE A 620 19.87 -24.23 -8.26
CA ILE A 620 21.09 -23.43 -8.32
C ILE A 620 21.74 -23.49 -6.94
N ARG A 621 22.73 -24.38 -6.77
CA ARG A 621 23.50 -24.49 -5.52
C ARG A 621 24.53 -23.36 -5.44
N ARG A 622 24.60 -22.69 -4.29
CA ARG A 622 25.55 -21.60 -4.00
C ARG A 622 26.35 -21.92 -2.75
N MET A 623 27.64 -21.61 -2.79
CA MET A 623 28.59 -21.78 -1.69
C MET A 623 28.87 -20.44 -0.99
N PRO A 624 29.29 -20.45 0.29
CA PRO A 624 29.74 -19.25 0.95
C PRO A 624 30.84 -18.54 0.15
N GLY A 625 30.70 -17.24 -0.05
CA GLY A 625 31.61 -16.41 -0.86
C GLY A 625 31.21 -16.28 -2.33
N ASP A 626 30.25 -17.07 -2.83
CA ASP A 626 29.75 -16.92 -4.19
C ASP A 626 29.12 -15.54 -4.38
N VAL A 627 29.60 -14.81 -5.38
CA VAL A 627 28.99 -13.54 -5.81
C VAL A 627 27.75 -13.87 -6.63
N LEU A 628 26.58 -13.59 -6.05
CA LEU A 628 25.28 -13.83 -6.67
C LEU A 628 24.92 -12.70 -7.63
N SER A 629 25.32 -11.46 -7.33
CA SER A 629 25.15 -10.31 -8.23
C SER A 629 26.19 -9.25 -7.90
N ASP A 630 26.73 -8.57 -8.91
CA ASP A 630 27.58 -7.38 -8.74
C ASP A 630 27.28 -6.46 -9.92
N SER A 631 26.49 -5.41 -9.69
CA SER A 631 25.94 -4.61 -10.77
C SER A 631 25.89 -3.13 -10.44
N SER A 632 26.01 -2.33 -11.49
CA SER A 632 25.80 -0.89 -11.43
C SER A 632 24.99 -0.44 -12.62
N TYR A 633 23.99 0.39 -12.40
CA TYR A 633 23.13 0.91 -13.44
C TYR A 633 22.58 2.30 -13.08
N ALA A 634 22.14 3.04 -14.08
CA ALA A 634 21.44 4.31 -13.94
C ALA A 634 20.01 4.17 -14.43
N VAL A 635 19.10 4.91 -13.81
CA VAL A 635 17.70 5.05 -14.24
C VAL A 635 17.40 6.51 -14.44
N ILE A 636 16.78 6.84 -15.57
CA ILE A 636 16.50 8.21 -15.98
C ILE A 636 15.01 8.33 -16.27
N ALA A 637 14.32 9.14 -15.47
CA ALA A 637 12.90 9.46 -15.66
C ALA A 637 12.71 10.52 -16.76
N GLY A 638 11.66 10.35 -17.56
CA GLY A 638 11.24 11.28 -18.61
C GLY A 638 12.12 11.30 -19.87
N ALA A 639 13.11 10.41 -19.99
CA ALA A 639 13.97 10.34 -21.17
C ALA A 639 13.30 9.62 -22.34
N THR A 640 13.49 10.14 -23.54
CA THR A 640 13.10 9.50 -24.79
C THR A 640 14.16 8.50 -25.27
N ALA A 641 13.79 7.58 -26.15
CA ALA A 641 14.75 6.66 -26.77
C ALA A 641 15.83 7.41 -27.56
N ALA A 642 15.50 8.55 -28.17
CA ALA A 642 16.45 9.38 -28.91
C ALA A 642 17.54 10.00 -28.02
N GLU A 643 17.20 10.36 -26.78
CA GLU A 643 18.16 10.89 -25.80
C GLU A 643 18.97 9.78 -25.13
N SER A 644 18.45 8.56 -25.11
CA SER A 644 18.95 7.48 -24.25
C SER A 644 20.38 7.04 -24.58
N GLY A 645 20.74 7.01 -25.86
CA GLY A 645 22.09 6.63 -26.29
C GLY A 645 23.20 7.62 -25.90
N ALA A 646 22.84 8.82 -25.41
CA ALA A 646 23.81 9.81 -24.93
C ALA A 646 24.22 9.59 -23.46
N TYR A 647 23.46 8.81 -22.71
CA TYR A 647 23.76 8.52 -21.31
C TYR A 647 24.79 7.40 -21.22
N LYS A 648 25.81 7.61 -20.38
CA LYS A 648 26.86 6.61 -20.15
C LYS A 648 27.08 6.40 -18.68
N LEU A 649 27.20 5.15 -18.27
CA LEU A 649 27.65 4.78 -16.93
C LEU A 649 28.84 3.83 -17.10
N GLU A 650 29.97 4.19 -16.52
CA GLU A 650 31.20 3.43 -16.65
C GLU A 650 31.74 3.06 -15.28
N ARG A 651 32.06 1.78 -15.13
CA ARG A 651 32.71 1.27 -13.93
C ARG A 651 34.18 1.69 -13.92
N LEU A 652 34.61 2.37 -12.86
CA LEU A 652 36.01 2.75 -12.68
C LEU A 652 36.78 1.67 -11.90
N THR A 653 38.08 1.60 -12.15
CA THR A 653 39.01 0.77 -11.38
C THR A 653 39.10 1.32 -9.95
N ALA A 654 38.88 0.46 -8.96
CA ALA A 654 38.91 0.79 -7.55
C ALA A 654 39.32 -0.45 -6.74
N PRO A 655 39.71 -0.28 -5.46
CA PRO A 655 39.85 -1.39 -4.51
C PRO A 655 38.64 -2.33 -4.50
N GLU A 656 38.86 -3.60 -4.11
CA GLU A 656 37.82 -4.64 -4.15
C GLU A 656 36.56 -4.29 -3.34
N ASP A 657 36.73 -3.59 -2.22
CA ASP A 657 35.64 -3.18 -1.33
C ASP A 657 34.92 -1.91 -1.82
N LEU A 658 35.48 -1.21 -2.80
CA LEU A 658 34.88 0.00 -3.34
C LEU A 658 34.06 -0.30 -4.59
N ARG A 659 32.91 0.35 -4.70
CA ARG A 659 32.13 0.42 -5.92
C ARG A 659 32.13 1.85 -6.46
N VAL A 660 32.85 2.11 -7.55
CA VAL A 660 33.01 3.44 -8.16
C VAL A 660 32.54 3.45 -9.60
N VAL A 661 31.68 4.40 -9.94
CA VAL A 661 31.18 4.62 -11.29
C VAL A 661 31.26 6.08 -11.70
N GLN A 662 31.46 6.30 -12.99
CA GLN A 662 31.34 7.61 -13.64
C GLN A 662 30.07 7.63 -14.48
N TYR A 663 29.17 8.57 -14.20
CA TYR A 663 27.99 8.82 -15.00
C TYR A 663 28.15 10.11 -15.80
N THR A 664 27.95 10.02 -17.12
CA THR A 664 28.03 11.17 -18.04
C THR A 664 26.71 11.37 -18.74
N ALA A 665 26.15 12.58 -18.64
CA ALA A 665 24.90 12.95 -19.30
C ALA A 665 24.87 14.44 -19.62
N ASN A 666 24.49 14.79 -20.85
CA ASN A 666 24.22 16.19 -21.25
C ASN A 666 25.36 17.17 -20.90
N GLY A 667 26.61 16.75 -21.05
CA GLY A 667 27.79 17.57 -20.76
C GLY A 667 28.14 17.69 -19.27
N ARG A 668 27.37 17.05 -18.38
CA ARG A 668 27.69 16.93 -16.96
C ARG A 668 28.23 15.55 -16.64
N CYS A 669 29.09 15.48 -15.63
CA CYS A 669 29.70 14.22 -15.19
C CYS A 669 29.74 14.12 -13.67
N TRP A 670 29.37 12.93 -13.17
CA TRP A 670 29.39 12.63 -11.75
C TRP A 670 30.18 11.37 -11.46
N ILE A 671 30.92 11.38 -10.36
CA ILE A 671 31.47 10.18 -9.74
C ILE A 671 30.60 9.80 -8.56
N TYR A 672 30.19 8.54 -8.52
CA TYR A 672 29.52 7.93 -7.39
C TYR A 672 30.34 6.75 -6.87
N ALA A 673 30.69 6.81 -5.58
CA ALA A 673 31.50 5.79 -4.92
C ALA A 673 30.82 5.30 -3.64
N ALA A 674 30.76 3.98 -3.45
CA ALA A 674 30.22 3.34 -2.26
C ALA A 674 31.22 2.35 -1.66
N ASN A 675 31.35 2.37 -0.34
CA ASN A 675 32.20 1.46 0.41
C ASN A 675 31.41 0.24 0.88
N PHE A 676 31.63 -0.87 0.21
CA PHE A 676 31.07 -2.18 0.52
C PHE A 676 32.03 -3.03 1.36
N GLY A 677 33.10 -2.47 1.92
CA GLY A 677 33.97 -3.12 2.89
C GLY A 677 33.51 -2.90 4.35
N ASP A 678 34.23 -3.52 5.28
CA ASP A 678 34.00 -3.39 6.74
C ASP A 678 35.01 -2.46 7.41
N SER A 679 35.84 -1.78 6.61
CA SER A 679 36.79 -0.77 7.05
C SER A 679 36.68 0.48 6.19
N GLU A 680 37.19 1.59 6.70
CA GLU A 680 37.32 2.83 5.95
C GLU A 680 38.16 2.61 4.68
N GLN A 681 37.71 3.22 3.58
CA GLN A 681 38.39 3.17 2.29
C GLN A 681 38.69 4.57 1.80
N VAL A 682 39.73 4.70 1.00
CA VAL A 682 40.11 5.97 0.35
C VAL A 682 39.97 5.82 -1.15
N TRP A 683 39.26 6.75 -1.77
CA TRP A 683 39.20 6.88 -3.21
C TRP A 683 39.69 8.28 -3.60
N GLU A 684 40.80 8.32 -4.36
CA GLU A 684 41.56 9.55 -4.62
C GLU A 684 41.94 10.28 -3.31
N ASP A 685 41.32 11.42 -3.03
CA ASP A 685 41.53 12.24 -1.84
C ASP A 685 40.36 12.18 -0.85
N GLN A 686 39.33 11.38 -1.13
CA GLN A 686 38.12 11.27 -0.31
C GLN A 686 38.15 10.00 0.54
N THR A 687 37.86 10.19 1.82
CA THR A 687 37.67 9.09 2.78
C THR A 687 36.20 8.69 2.80
N ILE A 688 35.93 7.39 2.69
CA ILE A 688 34.58 6.83 2.66
C ILE A 688 34.46 5.80 3.79
N PRO A 689 33.71 6.07 4.87
CA PRO A 689 33.51 5.12 5.96
C PRO A 689 32.82 3.83 5.49
N ALA A 690 32.98 2.75 6.28
CA ALA A 690 32.39 1.45 5.97
C ALA A 690 30.86 1.53 5.88
N GLY A 691 30.28 1.07 4.76
CA GLY A 691 28.83 1.10 4.52
C GLY A 691 28.28 2.45 4.07
N GLU A 692 29.13 3.46 3.83
CA GLU A 692 28.73 4.78 3.35
C GLU A 692 29.04 4.97 1.85
N CYS A 693 28.62 6.11 1.31
CA CYS A 693 28.89 6.49 -0.07
C CYS A 693 29.10 8.00 -0.23
N ILE A 694 29.66 8.41 -1.36
CA ILE A 694 29.89 9.81 -1.73
C ILE A 694 29.48 10.04 -3.19
N LEU A 695 29.03 11.26 -3.49
CA LEU A 695 28.70 11.73 -4.83
C LEU A 695 29.46 13.04 -5.09
N LYS A 696 30.12 13.14 -6.25
CA LYS A 696 30.86 14.33 -6.68
C LYS A 696 30.56 14.65 -8.14
N GLU A 697 30.18 15.90 -8.41
CA GLU A 697 30.14 16.41 -9.79
C GLU A 697 31.54 16.88 -10.20
N ILE A 698 32.02 16.44 -11.36
CA ILE A 698 33.41 16.67 -11.81
C ILE A 698 33.52 17.50 -13.10
N CYS A 699 32.44 17.65 -13.86
CA CYS A 699 32.33 18.66 -14.93
C CYS A 699 30.88 19.03 -15.23
#